data_AF-A0A8X7NA06-F1
#
_entry.id   AF-A0A8X7NA06-F1
#
_cell.length_a   1.000
_cell.length_b   1.000
_cell.length_c   1.000
_cell.angle_alpha   90.00
_cell.angle_beta   90.00
_cell.angle_gamma   90.00
#
_symmetry.space_group_name_H-M   'P 1'
#
loop_
_entity.id
_entity.type
_entity.pdbx_description
1 polymer ?
#
loop_
_entity_poly.entity_id
_entity_poly.type
_entity_poly.pdbx_seq_one_letter_code
_entity_poly.pdbx_strand_id
1 'polypeptide(L)'
;MLTLYPSHAFKQLSLALVGHSGTTVSQLMETSQLTLHLPPTAPPSPNPSSKHESLFSTSTNGNQTESASSVDGTDDIGITQTKALTDHHNQSQTTASFNIMHGSFSSLEGANKTAVVHYPSASLGLSGINTPSEESTTANNEKEIRIVDEEEGFFPVDGHSPIYSGSVTSQLRKVLDSIDVDACEVNGENAFFIANLSEVYRQHQRWIKALPRVVPYYAVKCNPDPYVLRLLSALGCGFDCASNGEIQNVLDLGVSPERIIYANPCKAASFVRQARLQRVALTTFDNTDELAKMKRFHPDCKLVVRILTDDSKSVCQLGLKFGAPLDSVPRLLAKARQLDLDVVGVSFHVGSGCYDAGAFADAISRARRAFEMGAEAGYEFHLLDVGGGYAHDNFDQIATVLRGAIDEQFSDAEFGPSITSRRRPLSIIAEPGRYYVQRAFVLATNIIARRDGRRSSEDDEYDDEEEEDEVVPQEEGTAAEPTKEDGENEQEKPKVMYYQNDGVYASFNCLLFDHAVVHPRVLTLQRQFVYNETLPAPGVPEKSPLPIPPDSVASASETETDPLKLQPCSVWGPTCDSIDCVKELAYLPQGLEVGDWLVYDNMGGYTLCAASSFNGLRPSEVRYTFGGEEEEEDGAREVRALLSGSG
;
A
#
# COMPACT_ATOMS: atom_id res chain seq x y z
N MET A 1 28.97 -11.07 27.80
CA MET A 1 28.58 -12.30 27.08
C MET A 1 28.11 -11.87 25.70
N LEU A 2 28.89 -12.16 24.68
CA LEU A 2 28.73 -11.67 23.31
C LEU A 2 29.08 -12.86 22.40
N THR A 3 28.06 -13.50 21.81
CA THR A 3 28.07 -14.58 20.80
C THR A 3 26.63 -15.09 20.73
N LEU A 4 25.91 -15.33 19.62
CA LEU A 4 26.18 -15.47 18.18
C LEU A 4 24.82 -15.29 17.45
N TYR A 5 24.80 -14.69 16.26
CA TYR A 5 23.83 -14.98 15.19
C TYR A 5 24.57 -14.95 13.84
N PRO A 6 24.22 -15.80 12.86
CA PRO A 6 25.03 -16.00 11.67
C PRO A 6 24.73 -14.93 10.62
N SER A 7 25.81 -14.24 10.19
CA SER A 7 25.82 -13.36 9.03
C SER A 7 25.96 -14.19 7.75
N HIS A 8 24.90 -14.33 6.96
CA HIS A 8 25.04 -14.81 5.58
C HIS A 8 24.34 -13.93 4.52
N ALA A 9 23.55 -12.93 4.93
CA ALA A 9 22.82 -12.06 3.99
C ALA A 9 23.52 -10.74 3.62
N PHE A 10 24.73 -10.46 4.12
CA PHE A 10 25.39 -9.15 3.93
C PHE A 10 26.74 -9.17 3.19
N LYS A 11 27.17 -10.32 2.67
CA LYS A 11 28.49 -10.45 2.01
C LYS A 11 28.46 -10.56 0.47
N GLN A 12 27.29 -10.55 -0.16
CA GLN A 12 27.16 -10.66 -1.62
C GLN A 12 26.96 -9.30 -2.34
N LEU A 13 26.64 -8.22 -1.62
CA LEU A 13 26.43 -6.89 -2.24
C LEU A 13 27.71 -6.04 -2.43
N SER A 14 28.90 -6.56 -2.13
CA SER A 14 30.17 -5.80 -2.18
C SER A 14 31.26 -6.38 -3.10
N LEU A 15 30.90 -7.27 -4.03
CA LEU A 15 31.87 -7.90 -4.94
C LEU A 15 31.60 -7.70 -6.45
N ALA A 16 30.67 -6.81 -6.82
CA ALA A 16 30.41 -6.48 -8.23
C ALA A 16 31.09 -5.17 -8.73
N LEU A 17 31.93 -4.53 -7.92
CA LEU A 17 32.53 -3.23 -8.26
C LEU A 17 34.03 -3.10 -7.95
N VAL A 18 34.86 -4.13 -8.19
CA VAL A 18 36.32 -3.94 -8.35
C VAL A 18 36.93 -5.05 -9.23
N GLY A 19 37.61 -4.65 -10.32
CA GLY A 19 38.58 -5.45 -11.07
C GLY A 19 37.98 -6.11 -12.33
N HIS A 20 38.34 -5.70 -13.54
CA HIS A 20 39.69 -5.90 -14.09
C HIS A 20 40.12 -4.77 -15.03
N SER A 21 41.26 -4.18 -14.69
CA SER A 21 42.10 -3.41 -15.59
C SER A 21 43.00 -4.34 -16.42
N GLY A 22 43.02 -4.16 -17.73
CA GLY A 22 44.20 -4.49 -18.53
C GLY A 22 43.95 -5.18 -19.87
N THR A 23 43.64 -4.43 -20.94
CA THR A 23 44.26 -4.63 -22.26
C THR A 23 44.19 -3.34 -23.10
N THR A 24 45.08 -3.25 -24.07
CA THR A 24 45.82 -2.10 -24.62
C THR A 24 45.10 -1.12 -25.56
N VAL A 25 45.64 0.11 -25.54
CA VAL A 25 45.49 1.21 -26.51
C VAL A 25 45.82 0.76 -27.95
N SER A 26 44.85 0.88 -28.86
CA SER A 26 45.00 1.48 -30.21
C SER A 26 43.77 1.21 -31.10
N GLN A 27 43.37 2.22 -31.87
CA GLN A 27 42.46 2.20 -33.03
C GLN A 27 40.94 2.19 -32.76
N LEU A 28 40.34 3.39 -32.78
CA LEU A 28 39.48 3.86 -33.89
C LEU A 28 38.90 5.23 -33.52
N MET A 29 39.42 6.27 -34.17
CA MET A 29 38.68 7.51 -34.39
C MET A 29 37.74 7.28 -35.57
N GLU A 30 36.45 7.63 -35.43
CA GLU A 30 35.85 8.74 -36.17
C GLU A 30 34.33 8.85 -35.97
N THR A 31 33.92 10.08 -35.65
CA THR A 31 32.64 10.73 -35.97
C THR A 31 31.34 10.18 -35.39
N SER A 32 30.75 10.94 -34.45
CA SER A 32 29.42 11.54 -34.61
C SER A 32 29.22 12.67 -33.60
N GLN A 33 29.03 13.88 -34.11
CA GLN A 33 28.74 15.10 -33.36
C GLN A 33 27.30 15.08 -32.86
N LEU A 34 27.07 15.37 -31.58
CA LEU A 34 25.79 15.85 -31.08
C LEU A 34 26.05 16.94 -30.03
N THR A 35 25.69 18.15 -30.45
CA THR A 35 25.92 19.42 -29.76
C THR A 35 24.89 19.60 -28.63
N LEU A 36 25.35 19.80 -27.39
CA LEU A 36 24.53 20.27 -26.27
C LEU A 36 25.01 21.67 -25.86
N HIS A 37 24.12 22.66 -26.02
CA HIS A 37 24.34 24.04 -25.62
C HIS A 37 24.20 24.19 -24.08
N LEU A 38 25.22 24.74 -23.42
CA LEU A 38 25.14 25.32 -22.08
C LEU A 38 25.58 26.81 -22.14
N PRO A 39 24.97 27.71 -21.32
CA PRO A 39 25.24 29.15 -21.35
C PRO A 39 26.52 29.54 -20.58
N PRO A 40 27.10 30.72 -20.84
CA PRO A 40 28.50 31.01 -20.51
C PRO A 40 28.72 31.51 -19.08
N THR A 41 29.83 31.06 -18.50
CA THR A 41 30.44 31.56 -17.26
C THR A 41 31.30 32.81 -17.53
N ALA A 42 31.27 33.76 -16.59
CA ALA A 42 32.03 35.01 -16.63
C ALA A 42 33.52 34.83 -16.20
N PRO A 43 34.46 35.69 -16.66
CA PRO A 43 35.89 35.53 -16.40
C PRO A 43 36.37 36.27 -15.13
N PRO A 44 37.54 35.89 -14.54
CA PRO A 44 38.08 36.51 -13.33
C PRO A 44 39.26 37.46 -13.60
N SER A 45 39.52 38.40 -12.68
CA SER A 45 40.85 38.97 -12.32
C SER A 45 40.69 40.04 -11.21
N PRO A 46 41.77 40.58 -10.60
CA PRO A 46 42.76 39.89 -9.76
C PRO A 46 42.97 40.59 -8.39
N ASN A 47 43.59 39.87 -7.44
CA ASN A 47 44.16 40.42 -6.20
C ASN A 47 45.42 41.27 -6.48
N PRO A 48 45.84 42.13 -5.54
CA PRO A 48 47.06 41.76 -4.82
C PRO A 48 47.13 42.18 -3.33
N SER A 49 47.90 41.35 -2.59
CA SER A 49 48.82 41.70 -1.49
C SER A 49 48.23 42.18 -0.15
N SER A 50 48.74 41.84 1.03
CA SER A 50 49.87 40.98 1.46
C SER A 50 49.89 40.90 3.00
N LYS A 51 50.68 39.94 3.51
CA LYS A 51 51.28 39.78 4.85
C LYS A 51 50.46 38.93 5.84
N HIS A 52 50.88 37.67 6.07
CA HIS A 52 51.86 37.22 7.10
C HIS A 52 51.30 37.50 8.50
N GLU A 53 51.16 36.58 9.45
CA GLU A 53 51.76 35.27 9.77
C GLU A 53 50.80 34.60 10.81
N SER A 54 50.55 33.30 10.77
CA SER A 54 51.18 32.26 11.63
C SER A 54 51.00 32.56 13.14
N LEU A 55 50.44 31.72 14.02
CA LEU A 55 50.48 30.27 14.22
C LEU A 55 49.39 29.89 15.26
N PHE A 56 48.97 28.60 15.21
CA PHE A 56 48.74 27.64 16.31
C PHE A 56 48.68 28.20 17.76
N SER A 57 47.86 27.74 18.69
CA SER A 57 47.07 26.52 18.85
C SER A 57 46.34 26.60 20.22
N THR A 58 45.39 25.69 20.46
CA THR A 58 45.12 24.97 21.75
C THR A 58 45.15 25.78 23.06
N SER A 59 44.21 25.68 24.00
CA SER A 59 43.19 24.68 24.30
C SER A 59 42.47 25.13 25.58
N THR A 60 41.33 24.48 25.82
CA THR A 60 40.86 24.00 27.13
C THR A 60 40.48 24.99 28.25
N ASN A 61 39.18 24.89 28.56
CA ASN A 61 38.60 24.56 29.87
C ASN A 61 38.70 25.53 31.05
N GLY A 62 37.54 25.67 31.69
CA GLY A 62 37.34 26.20 33.03
C GLY A 62 36.03 26.99 33.04
N ASN A 63 34.87 26.39 33.36
CA ASN A 63 34.32 26.32 34.73
C ASN A 63 34.50 27.65 35.47
N GLN A 64 33.51 28.28 36.08
CA GLN A 64 32.25 27.82 36.65
C GLN A 64 31.57 29.10 37.22
N THR A 65 30.24 29.11 37.34
CA THR A 65 29.43 29.67 38.46
C THR A 65 29.82 31.04 39.05
N GLU A 66 28.95 32.04 39.22
CA GLU A 66 27.75 32.08 40.06
C GLU A 66 27.34 33.57 40.03
N SER A 67 26.08 33.92 39.74
CA SER A 67 25.01 34.24 40.70
C SER A 67 24.88 35.74 41.06
N ALA A 68 23.63 36.07 41.42
CA ALA A 68 23.17 37.27 42.14
C ALA A 68 22.99 38.54 41.29
N SER A 69 21.74 38.88 40.92
CA SER A 69 20.81 39.74 41.69
C SER A 69 21.16 41.23 41.51
N SER A 70 20.30 42.21 41.29
CA SER A 70 18.85 42.40 41.45
C SER A 70 18.62 43.93 41.35
N VAL A 71 17.35 44.37 41.28
CA VAL A 71 16.86 45.72 41.66
C VAL A 71 17.12 46.82 40.61
N ASP A 72 16.25 47.78 40.25
CA ASP A 72 14.84 48.14 40.50
C ASP A 72 14.60 49.50 39.80
N GLY A 73 13.34 49.94 39.70
CA GLY A 73 12.93 51.35 39.46
C GLY A 73 12.74 51.72 37.97
N THR A 74 11.53 51.78 37.42
CA THR A 74 10.39 52.71 37.61
C THR A 74 10.59 54.14 37.08
N ASP A 75 9.49 54.59 36.45
CA ASP A 75 9.01 55.96 36.27
C ASP A 75 9.30 56.73 34.96
N ASP A 76 8.22 56.82 34.17
CA ASP A 76 7.46 58.06 33.93
C ASP A 76 7.43 58.72 32.54
N ILE A 77 6.18 58.75 32.03
CA ILE A 77 5.41 59.90 31.50
C ILE A 77 5.93 60.64 30.25
N GLY A 78 5.05 60.71 29.24
CA GLY A 78 5.17 61.68 28.15
C GLY A 78 4.04 61.63 27.13
N ILE A 79 2.85 62.11 27.51
CA ILE A 79 1.72 62.41 26.63
C ILE A 79 2.05 63.63 25.75
N THR A 80 1.81 63.60 24.44
CA THR A 80 1.16 64.73 23.74
C THR A 80 0.49 64.32 22.41
N GLN A 81 -0.76 64.75 22.27
CA GLN A 81 -1.65 64.70 21.10
C GLN A 81 -1.20 65.66 19.99
N THR A 82 -1.60 65.44 18.73
CA THR A 82 -2.59 66.29 18.03
C THR A 82 -2.98 65.82 16.60
N LYS A 83 -4.31 65.81 16.37
CA LYS A 83 -5.13 66.18 15.17
C LYS A 83 -4.78 65.62 13.78
N ALA A 84 -5.64 64.84 13.10
CA ALA A 84 -7.03 65.04 12.61
C ALA A 84 -7.13 65.74 11.22
N LEU A 85 -7.78 65.05 10.26
CA LEU A 85 -8.61 65.51 9.12
C LEU A 85 -9.05 64.23 8.34
N THR A 86 -10.25 63.65 8.54
CA THR A 86 -11.56 63.83 7.85
C THR A 86 -11.59 63.65 6.32
N ASP A 87 -12.36 62.63 5.88
CA ASP A 87 -13.45 62.63 4.87
C ASP A 87 -13.45 61.38 3.98
N HIS A 88 -14.53 60.76 3.49
CA HIS A 88 -15.96 60.68 3.83
C HIS A 88 -16.54 59.56 2.92
N HIS A 89 -17.49 58.75 3.43
CA HIS A 89 -18.56 57.95 2.75
C HIS A 89 -18.21 56.98 1.58
N ASN A 90 -18.75 55.75 1.51
CA ASN A 90 -20.18 55.48 1.41
C ASN A 90 -20.56 54.01 1.76
N GLN A 91 -21.80 53.84 2.22
CA GLN A 91 -22.46 52.60 2.66
C GLN A 91 -23.07 51.81 1.48
N SER A 92 -23.23 50.48 1.64
CA SER A 92 -24.57 49.84 1.64
C SER A 92 -24.50 48.41 2.19
N GLN A 93 -25.32 48.16 3.22
CA GLN A 93 -25.66 46.85 3.77
C GLN A 93 -26.80 46.21 2.96
N THR A 94 -26.84 44.89 2.91
CA THR A 94 -28.11 44.12 2.82
C THR A 94 -28.04 42.94 3.79
N THR A 95 -28.83 43.06 4.86
CA THR A 95 -29.22 42.03 5.82
C THR A 95 -30.48 41.31 5.33
N ALA A 96 -30.53 39.98 5.48
CA ALA A 96 -31.78 39.23 5.41
C ALA A 96 -32.00 38.49 6.74
N SER A 97 -33.04 38.91 7.45
CA SER A 97 -33.58 38.31 8.66
C SER A 97 -34.63 37.26 8.29
N PHE A 98 -34.74 36.16 9.05
CA PHE A 98 -35.94 35.33 9.06
C PHE A 98 -36.43 35.13 10.50
N ASN A 99 -37.75 35.32 10.64
CA ASN A 99 -38.49 35.42 11.89
C ASN A 99 -38.74 34.06 12.57
N ILE A 100 -38.75 34.13 13.89
CA ILE A 100 -39.22 33.11 14.84
C ILE A 100 -40.76 33.20 14.94
N MET A 101 -41.44 32.06 14.90
CA MET A 101 -42.85 31.93 15.32
C MET A 101 -42.94 30.90 16.45
N HIS A 102 -43.53 31.34 17.57
CA HIS A 102 -43.89 30.52 18.72
C HIS A 102 -45.16 29.71 18.43
N GLY A 103 -45.16 28.44 18.85
CA GLY A 103 -46.36 27.61 19.01
C GLY A 103 -46.18 26.67 20.20
N SER A 104 -47.01 26.85 21.23
CA SER A 104 -47.11 26.00 22.41
C SER A 104 -48.16 24.91 22.17
N PHE A 105 -47.92 23.66 22.58
CA PHE A 105 -48.92 22.78 23.24
C PHE A 105 -48.29 21.48 23.77
N SER A 106 -49.03 20.86 24.68
CA SER A 106 -48.70 19.92 25.77
C SER A 106 -48.42 18.45 25.44
N SER A 107 -47.59 17.83 26.30
CA SER A 107 -47.66 16.47 26.90
C SER A 107 -48.55 15.38 26.24
N LEU A 108 -47.92 14.26 25.86
CA LEU A 108 -48.30 12.88 26.24
C LEU A 108 -47.22 11.87 25.81
N GLU A 109 -47.07 10.83 26.64
CA GLU A 109 -46.05 9.77 26.61
C GLU A 109 -46.13 8.83 25.40
N GLY A 110 -44.99 8.20 25.06
CA GLY A 110 -44.98 6.79 24.64
C GLY A 110 -44.33 6.44 23.31
N ALA A 111 -43.35 5.53 23.41
CA ALA A 111 -42.86 4.57 22.41
C ALA A 111 -41.72 4.97 21.45
N ASN A 112 -40.58 4.31 21.71
CA ASN A 112 -39.42 4.07 20.84
C ASN A 112 -39.78 3.87 19.36
N LYS A 113 -39.07 4.58 18.47
CA LYS A 113 -38.70 4.09 17.13
C LYS A 113 -37.54 4.91 16.55
N THR A 114 -36.51 4.19 16.16
CA THR A 114 -35.29 4.62 15.47
C THR A 114 -35.64 5.31 14.15
N ALA A 115 -35.17 6.54 13.96
CA ALA A 115 -35.41 7.31 12.74
C ALA A 115 -34.24 7.12 11.76
N VAL A 116 -34.53 6.44 10.65
CA VAL A 116 -33.73 6.44 9.41
C VAL A 116 -34.15 7.67 8.62
N VAL A 117 -33.21 8.54 8.26
CA VAL A 117 -33.45 9.74 7.47
C VAL A 117 -33.54 9.34 5.99
N HIS A 118 -34.75 9.34 5.43
CA HIS A 118 -34.99 9.26 3.99
C HIS A 118 -35.03 10.67 3.39
N TYR A 119 -34.29 10.90 2.30
CA TYR A 119 -34.46 12.06 1.43
C TYR A 119 -35.68 11.85 0.50
N PRO A 120 -36.62 12.81 0.39
CA PRO A 120 -37.77 12.65 -0.47
C PRO A 120 -37.46 13.04 -1.93
N SER A 121 -37.68 12.10 -2.85
CA SER A 121 -37.83 12.35 -4.28
C SER A 121 -39.27 12.82 -4.54
N ALA A 122 -39.43 14.03 -5.09
CA ALA A 122 -40.72 14.59 -5.45
C ALA A 122 -41.03 14.31 -6.93
N SER A 123 -42.00 13.44 -7.18
CA SER A 123 -42.67 13.28 -8.47
C SER A 123 -43.94 14.14 -8.49
N LEU A 124 -44.03 15.05 -9.45
CA LEU A 124 -45.28 15.75 -9.79
C LEU A 124 -45.55 15.53 -11.28
N GLY A 125 -46.56 14.70 -11.57
CA GLY A 125 -47.17 14.61 -12.89
C GLY A 125 -48.33 15.59 -12.99
N LEU A 126 -48.42 16.34 -14.09
CA LEU A 126 -49.64 16.95 -14.57
C LEU A 126 -49.64 16.96 -16.11
N SER A 127 -50.83 16.74 -16.66
CA SER A 127 -51.17 16.37 -18.02
C SER A 127 -51.33 17.54 -19.00
N GLY A 128 -50.79 17.36 -20.23
CA GLY A 128 -51.35 17.63 -21.56
C GLY A 128 -52.01 18.97 -21.93
N ILE A 129 -51.43 19.68 -22.92
CA ILE A 129 -52.14 20.48 -23.96
C ILE A 129 -51.30 20.45 -25.28
N ASN A 130 -51.97 20.32 -26.44
CA ASN A 130 -51.45 20.26 -27.82
C ASN A 130 -51.02 21.63 -28.42
N THR A 131 -49.83 21.66 -29.07
CA THR A 131 -49.33 22.29 -30.34
C THR A 131 -49.85 23.67 -30.88
N PRO A 132 -49.18 24.39 -31.84
CA PRO A 132 -47.93 24.12 -32.62
C PRO A 132 -46.90 25.30 -32.81
N SER A 133 -45.74 24.94 -33.41
CA SER A 133 -44.84 25.67 -34.36
C SER A 133 -44.09 26.97 -33.98
N GLU A 134 -42.75 26.94 -34.00
CA GLU A 134 -41.86 27.53 -35.04
C GLU A 134 -40.37 27.57 -34.59
N GLU A 135 -39.48 27.44 -35.56
CA GLU A 135 -38.02 27.29 -35.46
C GLU A 135 -37.28 28.51 -34.89
N SER A 136 -36.23 28.29 -34.08
CA SER A 136 -35.05 29.17 -34.05
C SER A 136 -33.91 28.55 -33.22
N THR A 137 -32.85 28.21 -33.93
CA THR A 137 -31.49 27.84 -33.54
C THR A 137 -30.92 28.51 -32.27
N THR A 138 -30.45 27.70 -31.31
CA THR A 138 -29.26 27.98 -30.50
C THR A 138 -28.56 26.67 -30.14
N ALA A 139 -27.30 26.53 -30.57
CA ALA A 139 -26.45 25.37 -30.32
C ALA A 139 -26.12 25.23 -28.83
N ASN A 140 -26.56 24.13 -28.22
CA ASN A 140 -26.02 23.64 -26.96
C ASN A 140 -25.05 22.50 -27.28
N ASN A 141 -23.77 22.69 -26.94
CA ASN A 141 -22.78 21.63 -26.85
C ASN A 141 -23.16 20.72 -25.67
N GLU A 142 -24.03 19.74 -25.92
CA GLU A 142 -24.09 18.56 -25.08
C GLU A 142 -22.89 17.68 -25.44
N LYS A 143 -22.02 17.42 -24.46
CA LYS A 143 -21.02 16.35 -24.56
C LYS A 143 -21.78 15.05 -24.74
N GLU A 144 -21.89 14.62 -26.00
CA GLU A 144 -22.44 13.34 -26.38
C GLU A 144 -21.62 12.24 -25.71
N ILE A 145 -22.20 11.60 -24.69
CA ILE A 145 -21.63 10.41 -24.06
C ILE A 145 -21.65 9.33 -25.13
N ARG A 146 -20.51 9.06 -25.76
CA ARG A 146 -20.34 7.91 -26.64
C ARG A 146 -20.69 6.66 -25.84
N ILE A 147 -21.72 5.94 -26.28
CA ILE A 147 -21.90 4.54 -25.92
C ILE A 147 -20.80 3.81 -26.69
N VAL A 148 -19.71 3.54 -26.00
CA VAL A 148 -18.53 2.87 -26.55
C VAL A 148 -18.78 1.35 -26.51
N ASP A 149 -18.55 0.68 -27.64
CA ASP A 149 -18.62 -0.78 -27.79
C ASP A 149 -17.82 -1.48 -26.68
N GLU A 150 -18.25 -2.68 -26.26
CA GLU A 150 -17.59 -3.48 -25.21
C GLU A 150 -16.11 -3.80 -25.52
N GLU A 151 -15.69 -3.66 -26.78
CA GLU A 151 -14.30 -3.84 -27.23
C GLU A 151 -13.43 -2.59 -27.08
N GLU A 152 -13.99 -1.39 -27.15
CA GLU A 152 -13.20 -0.14 -27.17
C GLU A 152 -12.82 0.35 -25.75
N GLY A 153 -13.51 -0.14 -24.71
CA GLY A 153 -13.31 0.30 -23.33
C GLY A 153 -13.68 1.78 -23.11
N PHE A 154 -13.85 2.22 -21.86
CA PHE A 154 -14.12 3.64 -21.59
C PHE A 154 -12.92 4.32 -20.94
N PHE A 155 -12.76 5.62 -21.21
CA PHE A 155 -11.64 6.43 -20.73
C PHE A 155 -12.14 7.43 -19.67
N PRO A 156 -12.02 7.12 -18.37
CA PRO A 156 -12.40 8.07 -17.32
C PRO A 156 -11.56 9.35 -17.32
N VAL A 157 -10.33 9.27 -17.83
CA VAL A 157 -9.36 10.36 -17.84
C VAL A 157 -8.60 10.31 -19.16
N ASP A 158 -8.51 11.44 -19.83
CA ASP A 158 -7.73 11.56 -21.07
C ASP A 158 -6.26 11.19 -20.82
N GLY A 159 -5.71 10.33 -21.68
CA GLY A 159 -4.30 9.89 -21.60
C GLY A 159 -4.02 8.76 -20.61
N HIS A 160 -5.03 8.21 -19.93
CA HIS A 160 -4.90 6.98 -19.14
C HIS A 160 -5.38 5.74 -19.92
N SER A 161 -5.03 4.54 -19.42
CA SER A 161 -5.48 3.27 -19.99
C SER A 161 -7.00 3.12 -19.95
N PRO A 162 -7.65 2.58 -20.99
CA PRO A 162 -9.09 2.31 -20.95
C PRO A 162 -9.45 1.29 -19.87
N ILE A 163 -10.68 1.39 -19.39
CA ILE A 163 -11.31 0.42 -18.50
C ILE A 163 -12.35 -0.38 -19.29
N TYR A 164 -12.22 -1.69 -19.29
CA TYR A 164 -13.08 -2.61 -20.01
C TYR A 164 -14.20 -3.16 -19.11
N SER A 165 -15.22 -3.77 -19.72
CA SER A 165 -16.24 -4.55 -19.01
C SER A 165 -15.92 -6.05 -19.04
N GLY A 166 -16.37 -6.77 -18.01
CA GLY A 166 -16.35 -8.23 -17.95
C GLY A 166 -15.44 -8.79 -16.84
N SER A 167 -15.53 -10.11 -16.65
CA SER A 167 -14.78 -10.81 -15.61
C SER A 167 -13.26 -10.80 -15.87
N VAL A 168 -12.47 -11.03 -14.82
CA VAL A 168 -11.01 -11.19 -14.93
C VAL A 168 -10.65 -12.28 -15.93
N THR A 169 -11.33 -13.43 -15.84
CA THR A 169 -11.14 -14.58 -16.74
C THR A 169 -11.43 -14.20 -18.20
N SER A 170 -12.49 -13.43 -18.47
CA SER A 170 -12.79 -12.96 -19.82
C SER A 170 -11.71 -12.02 -20.38
N GLN A 171 -11.15 -11.15 -19.53
CA GLN A 171 -10.12 -10.19 -19.93
C GLN A 171 -8.75 -10.87 -20.13
N LEU A 172 -8.40 -11.84 -19.30
CA LEU A 172 -7.23 -12.70 -19.50
C LEU A 172 -7.30 -13.35 -20.89
N ARG A 173 -8.45 -13.97 -21.23
CA ARG A 173 -8.65 -14.58 -22.55
C ARG A 173 -8.50 -13.58 -23.69
N LYS A 174 -9.18 -12.42 -23.61
CA LYS A 174 -9.10 -11.37 -24.63
C LYS A 174 -7.67 -10.88 -24.88
N VAL A 175 -6.87 -10.71 -23.83
CA VAL A 175 -5.46 -10.30 -23.99
C VAL A 175 -4.67 -11.42 -24.66
N LEU A 176 -4.82 -12.68 -24.22
CA LEU A 176 -4.11 -13.81 -24.82
C LEU A 176 -4.48 -14.04 -26.29
N ASP A 177 -5.75 -13.90 -26.66
CA ASP A 177 -6.20 -14.02 -28.06
C ASP A 177 -5.58 -12.93 -28.97
N SER A 178 -5.09 -11.82 -28.40
CA SER A 178 -4.41 -10.75 -29.13
C SER A 178 -2.89 -10.93 -29.26
N ILE A 179 -2.31 -11.91 -28.55
CA ILE A 179 -0.86 -12.15 -28.52
C ILE A 179 -0.53 -13.39 -29.36
N ASP A 180 0.11 -13.17 -30.51
CA ASP A 180 0.83 -14.23 -31.22
C ASP A 180 2.25 -14.32 -30.67
N VAL A 181 2.42 -15.09 -29.61
CA VAL A 181 3.69 -15.47 -28.96
C VAL A 181 4.83 -15.90 -29.91
N ASP A 182 4.53 -16.39 -31.11
CA ASP A 182 5.56 -16.84 -32.06
C ASP A 182 5.92 -15.76 -33.09
N ALA A 183 5.10 -14.71 -33.22
CA ALA A 183 5.26 -13.63 -34.21
C ALA A 183 5.18 -12.21 -33.62
N CYS A 184 5.04 -12.07 -32.31
CA CYS A 184 4.91 -10.77 -31.66
C CYS A 184 6.19 -9.94 -31.76
N GLU A 185 6.04 -8.62 -31.72
CA GLU A 185 7.18 -7.72 -31.66
C GLU A 185 7.94 -7.89 -30.34
N VAL A 186 9.12 -7.29 -30.22
CA VAL A 186 9.91 -7.33 -28.99
C VAL A 186 9.06 -6.83 -27.82
N ASN A 187 8.90 -7.66 -26.79
CA ASN A 187 8.05 -7.44 -25.61
C ASN A 187 6.53 -7.56 -25.86
N GLY A 188 6.08 -8.13 -26.98
CA GLY A 188 4.65 -8.30 -27.27
C GLY A 188 3.98 -9.36 -26.41
N GLU A 189 4.76 -10.25 -25.81
CA GLU A 189 4.36 -11.31 -24.88
C GLU A 189 4.63 -10.95 -23.41
N ASN A 190 4.87 -9.67 -23.09
CA ASN A 190 5.13 -9.21 -21.73
C ASN A 190 4.07 -9.64 -20.71
N ALA A 191 4.50 -9.86 -19.47
CA ALA A 191 3.60 -10.05 -18.35
C ALA A 191 2.68 -8.83 -18.17
N PHE A 192 1.46 -9.11 -17.73
CA PHE A 192 0.42 -8.08 -17.56
C PHE A 192 -0.49 -8.39 -16.39
N PHE A 193 -1.05 -7.34 -15.80
CA PHE A 193 -2.08 -7.40 -14.78
C PHE A 193 -3.47 -7.22 -15.38
N ILE A 194 -4.44 -7.94 -14.85
CA ILE A 194 -5.85 -7.56 -14.89
C ILE A 194 -6.25 -7.00 -13.53
N ALA A 195 -6.70 -5.75 -13.49
CA ALA A 195 -7.18 -5.06 -12.29
C ALA A 195 -8.72 -4.93 -12.33
N ASN A 196 -9.42 -5.69 -11.49
CA ASN A 196 -10.87 -5.60 -11.32
C ASN A 196 -11.26 -4.56 -10.26
N LEU A 197 -11.70 -3.39 -10.72
CA LEU A 197 -12.09 -2.28 -9.85
C LEU A 197 -13.39 -2.55 -9.06
N SER A 198 -14.23 -3.48 -9.54
CA SER A 198 -15.41 -3.93 -8.79
C SER A 198 -15.03 -4.61 -7.47
N GLU A 199 -13.88 -5.29 -7.39
CA GLU A 199 -13.41 -5.88 -6.15
C GLU A 199 -13.06 -4.82 -5.10
N VAL A 200 -12.44 -3.71 -5.52
CA VAL A 200 -12.15 -2.57 -4.64
C VAL A 200 -13.46 -1.97 -4.09
N TYR A 201 -14.47 -1.83 -4.95
CA TYR A 201 -15.80 -1.38 -4.56
C TYR A 201 -16.46 -2.32 -3.55
N ARG A 202 -16.45 -3.64 -3.80
CA ARG A 202 -17.02 -4.65 -2.88
C ARG A 202 -16.34 -4.61 -1.52
N GLN A 203 -15.02 -4.49 -1.49
CA GLN A 203 -14.26 -4.36 -0.24
C GLN A 203 -14.64 -3.07 0.49
N HIS A 204 -14.90 -1.96 -0.20
CA HIS A 204 -15.44 -0.76 0.43
C HIS A 204 -16.82 -0.99 1.06
N GLN A 205 -17.74 -1.61 0.34
CA GLN A 205 -19.09 -1.89 0.86
C GLN A 205 -19.04 -2.83 2.08
N ARG A 206 -18.18 -3.87 2.03
CA ARG A 206 -17.93 -4.77 3.16
C ARG A 206 -17.36 -4.02 4.36
N TRP A 207 -16.44 -3.07 4.15
CA TRP A 207 -15.89 -2.22 5.21
C TRP A 207 -16.98 -1.41 5.91
N ILE A 208 -17.76 -0.64 5.14
CA ILE A 208 -18.82 0.22 5.68
C ILE A 208 -19.85 -0.60 6.47
N LYS A 209 -20.19 -1.80 5.99
CA LYS A 209 -21.10 -2.72 6.68
C LYS A 209 -20.51 -3.26 7.99
N ALA A 210 -19.24 -3.67 7.99
CA ALA A 210 -18.62 -4.34 9.14
C ALA A 210 -18.13 -3.37 10.23
N LEU A 211 -17.68 -2.17 9.83
CA LEU A 211 -17.08 -1.14 10.68
C LEU A 211 -17.73 0.24 10.46
N PRO A 212 -19.04 0.41 10.73
CA PRO A 212 -19.78 1.63 10.39
C PRO A 212 -19.31 2.90 11.14
N ARG A 213 -18.61 2.75 12.28
CA ARG A 213 -18.03 3.86 13.05
C ARG A 213 -16.62 4.24 12.61
N VAL A 214 -15.98 3.47 11.73
CA VAL A 214 -14.56 3.61 11.38
C VAL A 214 -14.41 4.06 9.93
N VAL A 215 -13.88 5.27 9.73
CA VAL A 215 -13.65 5.82 8.40
C VAL A 215 -12.33 5.28 7.83
N PRO A 216 -12.33 4.63 6.65
CA PRO A 216 -11.10 4.11 6.06
C PRO A 216 -10.28 5.24 5.44
N TYR A 217 -8.98 5.29 5.80
CA TYR A 217 -7.96 6.09 5.16
C TYR A 217 -7.04 5.14 4.38
N TYR A 218 -7.17 5.09 3.06
CA TYR A 218 -6.44 4.13 2.25
C TYR A 218 -4.93 4.37 2.32
N ALA A 219 -4.16 3.33 2.66
CA ALA A 219 -2.70 3.41 2.73
C ALA A 219 -2.10 3.39 1.31
N VAL A 220 -1.82 4.58 0.76
CA VAL A 220 -1.41 4.79 -0.65
C VAL A 220 -0.18 3.96 -1.04
N LYS A 221 0.78 3.84 -0.12
CA LYS A 221 1.99 3.02 -0.25
C LYS A 221 1.75 1.56 -0.63
N CYS A 222 0.56 1.01 -0.39
CA CYS A 222 0.25 -0.39 -0.68
C CYS A 222 0.06 -0.64 -2.18
N ASN A 223 -0.65 0.26 -2.87
CA ASN A 223 -0.80 0.29 -4.31
C ASN A 223 -1.25 1.70 -4.75
N PRO A 224 -0.35 2.56 -5.27
CA PRO A 224 -0.67 3.94 -5.64
C PRO A 224 -1.35 4.06 -7.02
N ASP A 225 -2.00 2.99 -7.50
CA ASP A 225 -2.67 2.97 -8.80
C ASP A 225 -3.69 4.12 -8.97
N PRO A 226 -3.62 4.91 -10.05
CA PRO A 226 -4.49 6.07 -10.23
C PRO A 226 -5.98 5.77 -10.22
N TYR A 227 -6.41 4.62 -10.76
CA TYR A 227 -7.84 4.27 -10.78
C TYR A 227 -8.33 3.75 -9.43
N VAL A 228 -7.49 3.03 -8.69
CA VAL A 228 -7.77 2.69 -7.28
C VAL A 228 -7.95 3.96 -6.45
N LEU A 229 -7.01 4.91 -6.53
CA LEU A 229 -7.07 6.15 -5.76
C LEU A 229 -8.30 7.01 -6.15
N ARG A 230 -8.61 7.10 -7.44
CA ARG A 230 -9.82 7.80 -7.93
C ARG A 230 -11.10 7.17 -7.41
N LEU A 231 -11.23 5.85 -7.52
CA LEU A 231 -12.41 5.13 -7.05
C LEU A 231 -12.60 5.30 -5.55
N LEU A 232 -11.55 5.11 -4.75
CA LEU A 232 -11.61 5.28 -3.29
C LEU A 232 -11.88 6.74 -2.89
N SER A 233 -11.37 7.72 -3.64
CA SER A 233 -11.70 9.13 -3.44
C SER A 233 -13.18 9.40 -3.66
N ALA A 234 -13.75 8.86 -4.75
CA ALA A 234 -15.17 9.01 -5.11
C ALA A 234 -16.10 8.29 -4.12
N LEU A 235 -15.63 7.19 -3.52
CA LEU A 235 -16.31 6.48 -2.43
C LEU A 235 -16.20 7.19 -1.07
N GLY A 236 -15.47 8.32 -0.99
CA GLY A 236 -15.37 9.12 0.23
C GLY A 236 -14.29 8.67 1.21
N CYS A 237 -13.41 7.73 0.86
CA CYS A 237 -12.28 7.35 1.71
C CYS A 237 -11.35 8.54 2.00
N GLY A 238 -10.68 8.49 3.15
CA GLY A 238 -9.46 9.27 3.38
C GLY A 238 -8.24 8.58 2.77
N PHE A 239 -7.06 9.17 2.96
CA PHE A 239 -5.79 8.62 2.49
C PHE A 239 -4.70 8.76 3.56
N ASP A 240 -4.07 7.63 3.89
CA ASP A 240 -2.81 7.57 4.63
C ASP A 240 -1.65 7.71 3.63
N CYS A 241 -0.92 8.82 3.78
CA CYS A 241 0.26 9.12 2.98
C CYS A 241 1.53 9.09 3.84
N ALA A 242 2.62 8.54 3.30
CA ALA A 242 3.92 8.41 3.94
C ALA A 242 5.01 9.34 3.37
N SER A 243 4.74 10.04 2.27
CA SER A 243 5.71 10.90 1.57
C SER A 243 5.06 12.10 0.88
N ASN A 244 5.89 13.07 0.48
CA ASN A 244 5.44 14.22 -0.31
C ASN A 244 4.84 13.81 -1.68
N GLY A 245 5.38 12.75 -2.30
CA GLY A 245 4.88 12.25 -3.57
C GLY A 245 3.47 11.68 -3.45
N GLU A 246 3.23 10.89 -2.40
CA GLU A 246 1.89 10.34 -2.13
C GLU A 246 0.86 11.43 -1.82
N ILE A 247 1.24 12.42 -0.99
CA ILE A 247 0.38 13.58 -0.71
C ILE A 247 0.03 14.30 -2.01
N GLN A 248 1.03 14.58 -2.87
CA GLN A 248 0.79 15.27 -4.14
C GLN A 248 -0.15 14.45 -5.05
N ASN A 249 0.09 13.14 -5.18
CA ASN A 249 -0.77 12.26 -5.98
C ASN A 249 -2.23 12.33 -5.53
N VAL A 250 -2.49 12.32 -4.22
CA VAL A 250 -3.85 12.39 -3.67
C VAL A 250 -4.47 13.78 -3.88
N LEU A 251 -3.70 14.86 -3.67
CA LEU A 251 -4.17 16.23 -3.90
C LEU A 251 -4.49 16.51 -5.37
N ASP A 252 -3.73 15.94 -6.31
CA ASP A 252 -3.95 16.09 -7.75
C ASP A 252 -5.28 15.45 -8.21
N LEU A 253 -5.85 14.54 -7.40
CA LEU A 253 -7.20 14.00 -7.60
C LEU A 253 -8.31 14.93 -7.09
N GLY A 254 -7.98 16.11 -6.55
CA GLY A 254 -8.93 17.05 -5.96
C GLY A 254 -9.38 16.69 -4.54
N VAL A 255 -8.68 15.77 -3.87
CA VAL A 255 -8.98 15.39 -2.49
C VAL A 255 -8.66 16.54 -1.54
N SER A 256 -9.59 16.87 -0.63
CA SER A 256 -9.34 17.85 0.42
C SER A 256 -8.19 17.41 1.33
N PRO A 257 -7.25 18.31 1.71
CA PRO A 257 -6.19 18.00 2.68
C PRO A 257 -6.69 17.45 4.02
N GLU A 258 -7.94 17.72 4.39
CA GLU A 258 -8.58 17.20 5.61
C GLU A 258 -8.85 15.69 5.57
N ARG A 259 -8.93 15.11 4.36
CA ARG A 259 -9.04 13.67 4.14
C ARG A 259 -7.66 12.98 4.05
N ILE A 260 -6.58 13.67 4.40
CA ILE A 260 -5.22 13.12 4.38
C ILE A 260 -4.67 13.06 5.81
N ILE A 261 -4.18 11.90 6.21
CA ILE A 261 -3.28 11.76 7.35
C ILE A 261 -1.85 11.51 6.83
N TYR A 262 -0.90 12.34 7.27
CA TYR A 262 0.52 12.08 7.01
C TYR A 262 1.05 11.15 8.10
N ALA A 263 0.81 9.84 7.96
CA ALA A 263 1.03 8.85 9.02
C ALA A 263 2.44 8.22 9.06
N ASN A 264 3.46 8.93 8.56
CA ASN A 264 4.86 8.56 8.80
C ASN A 264 5.34 9.18 10.12
N PRO A 265 5.75 8.39 11.14
CA PRO A 265 6.21 8.94 12.41
C PRO A 265 7.52 9.72 12.33
N CYS A 266 8.35 9.46 11.31
CA CYS A 266 9.70 10.02 11.17
C CYS A 266 9.89 10.73 9.81
N LYS A 267 9.56 12.02 9.74
CA LYS A 267 9.41 12.76 8.46
C LYS A 267 10.64 13.58 8.09
N ALA A 268 10.96 13.71 6.81
CA ALA A 268 11.98 14.67 6.39
C ALA A 268 11.50 16.11 6.67
N ALA A 269 12.38 16.99 7.19
CA ALA A 269 12.00 18.36 7.51
C ALA A 269 11.52 19.17 6.28
N SER A 270 12.04 18.87 5.08
CA SER A 270 11.52 19.43 3.82
C SER A 270 10.08 19.00 3.55
N PHE A 271 9.73 17.74 3.80
CA PHE A 271 8.39 17.22 3.58
C PHE A 271 7.40 17.76 4.62
N VAL A 272 7.83 17.96 5.87
CA VAL A 272 7.00 18.64 6.89
C VAL A 272 6.66 20.07 6.45
N ARG A 273 7.63 20.82 5.88
CA ARG A 273 7.35 22.16 5.34
C ARG A 273 6.38 22.12 4.17
N GLN A 274 6.50 21.15 3.27
CA GLN A 274 5.58 21.01 2.14
C GLN A 274 4.17 20.63 2.58
N ALA A 275 4.02 19.67 3.48
CA ALA A 275 2.73 19.29 4.05
C ALA A 275 2.00 20.51 4.67
N ARG A 276 2.74 21.40 5.35
CA ARG A 276 2.19 22.67 5.83
C ARG A 276 1.69 23.57 4.70
N LEU A 277 2.48 23.77 3.65
CA LEU A 277 2.10 24.62 2.51
C LEU A 277 0.86 24.07 1.79
N GLN A 278 0.75 22.75 1.70
CA GLN A 278 -0.39 22.01 1.15
C GLN A 278 -1.58 21.89 2.13
N ARG A 279 -1.46 22.42 3.35
CA ARG A 279 -2.47 22.39 4.41
C ARG A 279 -2.85 20.98 4.91
N VAL A 280 -1.97 20.00 4.73
CA VAL A 280 -2.10 18.68 5.36
C VAL A 280 -1.67 18.82 6.82
N ALA A 281 -2.64 18.85 7.73
CA ALA A 281 -2.41 19.18 9.13
C ALA A 281 -2.29 17.95 10.04
N LEU A 282 -3.04 16.87 9.76
CA LEU A 282 -3.07 15.67 10.59
C LEU A 282 -1.86 14.79 10.33
N THR A 283 -1.07 14.48 11.37
CA THR A 283 0.16 13.69 11.21
C THR A 283 0.56 12.96 12.49
N THR A 284 1.30 11.86 12.35
CA THR A 284 1.72 11.02 13.47
C THR A 284 3.10 11.39 14.02
N PHE A 285 3.38 10.97 15.25
CA PHE A 285 4.71 11.01 15.86
C PHE A 285 4.84 9.93 16.95
N ASP A 286 6.07 9.54 17.29
CA ASP A 286 6.36 8.59 18.38
C ASP A 286 7.62 8.93 19.18
N ASN A 287 8.27 10.07 18.89
CA ASN A 287 9.53 10.47 19.52
C ASN A 287 9.64 11.99 19.73
N THR A 288 10.54 12.43 20.61
CA THR A 288 10.70 13.84 20.99
C THR A 288 11.32 14.71 19.91
N ASP A 289 12.19 14.14 19.08
CA ASP A 289 12.87 14.90 18.02
C ASP A 289 11.88 15.24 16.90
N GLU A 290 10.92 14.36 16.64
CA GLU A 290 9.79 14.64 15.77
C GLU A 290 9.00 15.85 16.28
N LEU A 291 8.65 15.91 17.57
CA LEU A 291 7.96 17.06 18.16
C LEU A 291 8.73 18.38 17.95
N ALA A 292 10.04 18.37 18.20
CA ALA A 292 10.88 19.55 17.98
C ALA A 292 10.87 20.00 16.50
N LYS A 293 10.91 19.05 15.56
CA LYS A 293 10.80 19.30 14.12
C LYS A 293 9.42 19.84 13.74
N MET A 294 8.35 19.28 14.28
CA MET A 294 6.97 19.74 14.04
C MET A 294 6.79 21.17 14.53
N LYS A 295 7.23 21.50 15.76
CA LYS A 295 7.17 22.88 16.25
C LYS A 295 7.91 23.87 15.36
N ARG A 296 9.07 23.47 14.83
CA ARG A 296 9.89 24.35 13.99
C ARG A 296 9.29 24.62 12.61
N PHE A 297 8.68 23.61 11.99
CA PHE A 297 8.33 23.67 10.57
C PHE A 297 6.83 23.66 10.28
N HIS A 298 6.02 23.06 11.16
CA HIS A 298 4.56 22.95 11.05
C HIS A 298 3.90 23.05 12.43
N PRO A 299 4.01 24.21 13.12
CA PRO A 299 3.52 24.38 14.49
C PRO A 299 1.99 24.27 14.63
N ASP A 300 1.26 24.42 13.53
CA ASP A 300 -0.21 24.42 13.48
C ASP A 300 -0.79 23.02 13.18
N CYS A 301 0.06 21.99 13.10
CA CYS A 301 -0.34 20.60 12.83
C CYS A 301 -1.19 20.01 13.97
N LYS A 302 -1.94 18.95 13.65
CA LYS A 302 -2.65 18.11 14.60
C LYS A 302 -1.90 16.79 14.75
N LEU A 303 -1.37 16.54 15.93
CA LEU A 303 -0.50 15.41 16.19
C LEU A 303 -1.27 14.22 16.75
N VAL A 304 -0.92 13.03 16.26
CA VAL A 304 -1.45 11.75 16.72
C VAL A 304 -0.28 10.95 17.27
N VAL A 305 -0.33 10.58 18.56
CA VAL A 305 0.74 9.77 19.15
C VAL A 305 0.58 8.33 18.68
N ARG A 306 1.58 7.79 17.99
CA ARG A 306 1.59 6.38 17.58
C ARG A 306 2.15 5.53 18.72
N ILE A 307 1.34 4.64 19.27
CA ILE A 307 1.75 3.74 20.35
C ILE A 307 2.24 2.39 19.80
N LEU A 308 3.12 1.75 20.57
CA LEU A 308 3.59 0.39 20.30
C LEU A 308 2.52 -0.65 20.69
N THR A 309 2.33 -1.64 19.83
CA THR A 309 1.43 -2.78 20.04
C THR A 309 2.16 -4.09 19.82
N ASP A 310 1.61 -5.19 20.31
CA ASP A 310 2.11 -6.53 19.99
C ASP A 310 1.76 -6.87 18.54
N ASP A 311 2.78 -6.98 17.69
CA ASP A 311 2.67 -7.36 16.28
C ASP A 311 3.33 -8.72 15.99
N SER A 312 3.66 -9.49 17.03
CA SER A 312 4.32 -10.81 16.91
C SER A 312 3.53 -11.81 16.05
N LYS A 313 2.24 -11.56 15.84
CA LYS A 313 1.29 -12.38 15.07
C LYS A 313 0.92 -11.76 13.71
N SER A 314 1.83 -10.99 13.14
CA SER A 314 1.70 -10.40 11.81
C SER A 314 2.81 -10.87 10.89
N VAL A 315 2.49 -10.96 9.59
CA VAL A 315 3.46 -11.34 8.56
C VAL A 315 4.60 -10.32 8.50
N CYS A 316 4.27 -9.02 8.56
CA CYS A 316 5.27 -7.96 8.64
C CYS A 316 5.14 -7.21 9.98
N GLN A 317 6.19 -7.29 10.80
CA GLN A 317 6.31 -6.60 12.09
C GLN A 317 6.87 -5.19 11.89
N LEU A 318 6.23 -4.19 12.50
CA LEU A 318 6.57 -2.77 12.42
C LEU A 318 7.01 -2.18 13.77
N GLY A 319 6.70 -2.85 14.88
CA GLY A 319 6.91 -2.40 16.25
C GLY A 319 8.39 -2.23 16.62
N LEU A 320 9.30 -2.94 15.95
CA LEU A 320 10.74 -2.73 16.13
C LEU A 320 11.18 -1.33 15.68
N LYS A 321 10.52 -0.77 14.66
CA LYS A 321 10.90 0.50 14.03
C LYS A 321 10.07 1.69 14.51
N PHE A 322 8.80 1.47 14.83
CA PHE A 322 7.84 2.53 15.14
C PHE A 322 6.94 2.20 16.31
N GLY A 323 6.43 3.24 16.96
CA GLY A 323 5.49 3.14 18.06
C GLY A 323 6.17 3.42 19.40
N ALA A 324 5.60 4.37 20.13
CA ALA A 324 6.05 4.72 21.47
C ALA A 324 5.59 3.63 22.47
N PRO A 325 6.50 3.03 23.25
CA PRO A 325 6.12 2.24 24.42
C PRO A 325 5.20 3.05 25.33
N LEU A 326 4.19 2.40 25.92
CA LEU A 326 3.11 3.09 26.62
C LEU A 326 3.59 3.91 27.82
N ASP A 327 4.66 3.47 28.47
CA ASP A 327 5.35 4.17 29.58
C ASP A 327 6.09 5.44 29.13
N SER A 328 6.43 5.57 27.84
CA SER A 328 7.06 6.77 27.27
C SER A 328 6.05 7.86 26.89
N VAL A 329 4.78 7.51 26.69
CA VAL A 329 3.71 8.43 26.25
C VAL A 329 3.56 9.66 27.17
N PRO A 330 3.55 9.55 28.51
CA PRO A 330 3.48 10.72 29.39
C PRO A 330 4.61 11.74 29.15
N ARG A 331 5.84 11.25 28.91
CA ARG A 331 6.99 12.12 28.61
C ARG A 331 6.83 12.82 27.26
N LEU A 332 6.32 12.12 26.26
CA LEU A 332 6.05 12.69 24.94
C LEU A 332 4.98 13.79 25.00
N LEU A 333 3.88 13.54 25.70
CA LEU A 333 2.80 14.50 25.89
C LEU A 333 3.25 15.74 26.67
N ALA A 334 4.03 15.55 27.74
CA ALA A 334 4.63 16.64 28.49
C ALA A 334 5.55 17.51 27.59
N LYS A 335 6.36 16.88 26.73
CA LYS A 335 7.20 17.60 25.78
C LYS A 335 6.38 18.36 24.73
N ALA A 336 5.31 17.77 24.21
CA ALA A 336 4.41 18.44 23.28
C ALA A 336 3.74 19.67 23.93
N ARG A 337 3.35 19.59 25.22
CA ARG A 337 2.79 20.73 25.96
C ARG A 337 3.80 21.85 26.13
N GLN A 338 5.05 21.52 26.49
CA GLN A 338 6.14 22.49 26.59
C GLN A 338 6.41 23.22 25.27
N LEU A 339 6.21 22.53 24.15
CA LEU A 339 6.39 23.09 22.82
C LEU A 339 5.13 23.80 22.29
N ASP A 340 4.03 23.81 23.04
CA ASP A 340 2.75 24.35 22.60
C ASP A 340 2.33 23.75 21.24
N LEU A 341 2.25 22.42 21.21
CA LEU A 341 1.77 21.62 20.09
C LEU A 341 0.44 20.97 20.44
N ASP A 342 -0.42 20.81 19.44
CA ASP A 342 -1.75 20.22 19.61
C ASP A 342 -1.74 18.72 19.32
N VAL A 343 -1.91 17.91 20.35
CA VAL A 343 -2.04 16.45 20.24
C VAL A 343 -3.52 16.10 20.37
N VAL A 344 -4.07 15.46 19.34
CA VAL A 344 -5.52 15.27 19.17
C VAL A 344 -5.98 13.83 19.35
N GLY A 345 -5.05 12.88 19.42
CA GLY A 345 -5.42 11.47 19.40
C GLY A 345 -4.27 10.49 19.50
N VAL A 346 -4.64 9.22 19.36
CA VAL A 346 -3.74 8.07 19.43
C VAL A 346 -3.89 7.24 18.15
N SER A 347 -2.78 6.73 17.62
CA SER A 347 -2.78 5.72 16.57
C SER A 347 -2.00 4.48 16.99
N PHE A 348 -2.27 3.34 16.36
CA PHE A 348 -1.45 2.13 16.47
C PHE A 348 -1.44 1.38 15.14
N HIS A 349 -0.63 0.31 15.04
CA HIS A 349 -0.69 -0.59 13.89
C HIS A 349 -0.23 -1.99 14.32
N VAL A 350 -1.09 -3.00 14.17
CA VAL A 350 -0.83 -4.37 14.65
C VAL A 350 0.07 -5.21 13.71
N GLY A 351 0.79 -4.58 12.78
CA GLY A 351 1.50 -5.24 11.67
C GLY A 351 0.62 -5.61 10.47
N SER A 352 1.25 -5.91 9.32
CA SER A 352 0.57 -6.29 8.06
C SER A 352 0.25 -7.78 8.04
N GLY A 353 -0.96 -8.17 7.62
CA GLY A 353 -1.38 -9.57 7.58
C GLY A 353 -1.55 -10.18 8.97
N CYS A 354 -2.15 -9.44 9.90
CA CYS A 354 -2.39 -9.91 11.26
C CYS A 354 -3.42 -11.05 11.24
N TYR A 355 -3.07 -12.23 11.77
CA TYR A 355 -3.96 -13.39 11.82
C TYR A 355 -4.68 -13.54 13.16
N ASP A 356 -4.33 -12.75 14.18
CA ASP A 356 -4.97 -12.77 15.49
C ASP A 356 -5.82 -11.52 15.72
N ALA A 357 -7.14 -11.69 15.66
CA ALA A 357 -8.08 -10.61 15.95
C ALA A 357 -7.94 -10.05 17.39
N GLY A 358 -7.44 -10.85 18.35
CA GLY A 358 -7.20 -10.41 19.72
C GLY A 358 -6.17 -9.29 19.85
N ALA A 359 -5.22 -9.19 18.91
CA ALA A 359 -4.23 -8.11 18.89
C ALA A 359 -4.87 -6.73 18.75
N PHE A 360 -5.99 -6.62 18.01
CA PHE A 360 -6.75 -5.37 17.90
C PHE A 360 -7.42 -4.99 19.21
N ALA A 361 -7.96 -5.96 19.98
CA ALA A 361 -8.56 -5.66 21.28
C ALA A 361 -7.52 -5.18 22.31
N ASP A 362 -6.34 -5.81 22.34
CA ASP A 362 -5.22 -5.35 23.16
C ASP A 362 -4.77 -3.93 22.77
N ALA A 363 -4.62 -3.67 21.47
CA ALA A 363 -4.27 -2.35 20.96
C ALA A 363 -5.28 -1.27 21.34
N ILE A 364 -6.59 -1.56 21.28
CA ILE A 364 -7.66 -0.67 21.73
C ILE A 364 -7.56 -0.39 23.23
N SER A 365 -7.29 -1.41 24.06
CA SER A 365 -7.08 -1.24 25.50
C SER A 365 -5.88 -0.33 25.79
N ARG A 366 -4.77 -0.49 25.08
CA ARG A 366 -3.60 0.39 25.18
C ARG A 366 -3.92 1.81 24.73
N ALA A 367 -4.67 1.97 23.65
CA ALA A 367 -5.12 3.28 23.17
C ALA A 367 -6.00 3.99 24.21
N ARG A 368 -6.93 3.27 24.86
CA ARG A 368 -7.72 3.81 25.98
C ARG A 368 -6.84 4.36 27.10
N ARG A 369 -5.80 3.60 27.49
CA ARG A 369 -4.84 4.04 28.50
C ARG A 369 -4.06 5.28 28.07
N ALA A 370 -3.67 5.38 26.80
CA ALA A 370 -3.05 6.58 26.25
C ALA A 370 -3.99 7.80 26.20
N PHE A 371 -5.30 7.60 25.99
CA PHE A 371 -6.32 8.65 26.10
C PHE A 371 -6.41 9.20 27.53
N GLU A 372 -6.35 8.34 28.56
CA GLU A 372 -6.31 8.77 29.96
C GLU A 372 -5.06 9.61 30.26
N MET A 373 -3.89 9.16 29.80
CA MET A 373 -2.63 9.92 29.91
C MET A 373 -2.72 11.28 29.18
N GLY A 374 -3.42 11.32 28.03
CA GLY A 374 -3.74 12.54 27.30
C GLY A 374 -4.52 13.54 28.16
N ALA A 375 -5.59 13.07 28.81
CA ALA A 375 -6.41 13.89 29.71
C ALA A 375 -5.63 14.37 30.92
N GLU A 376 -4.81 13.51 31.56
CA GLU A 376 -3.93 13.88 32.67
C GLU A 376 -2.90 14.96 32.27
N ALA A 377 -2.42 14.93 31.03
CA ALA A 377 -1.51 15.94 30.47
C ALA A 377 -2.24 17.22 30.00
N GLY A 378 -3.57 17.28 30.11
CA GLY A 378 -4.40 18.42 29.74
C GLY A 378 -4.77 18.50 28.26
N TYR A 379 -4.72 17.39 27.52
CA TYR A 379 -5.23 17.29 26.15
C TYR A 379 -6.67 16.75 26.12
N GLU A 380 -7.44 17.19 25.13
CA GLU A 380 -8.75 16.63 24.81
C GLU A 380 -8.66 15.83 23.51
N PHE A 381 -8.37 14.52 23.65
CA PHE A 381 -8.33 13.65 22.49
C PHE A 381 -9.73 13.38 21.94
N HIS A 382 -9.81 13.45 20.61
CA HIS A 382 -11.02 13.25 19.81
C HIS A 382 -10.75 12.47 18.52
N LEU A 383 -9.57 11.87 18.37
CA LEU A 383 -9.23 10.97 17.27
C LEU A 383 -8.63 9.66 17.78
N LEU A 384 -9.18 8.54 17.33
CA LEU A 384 -8.59 7.22 17.46
C LEU A 384 -8.32 6.68 16.05
N ASP A 385 -7.07 6.34 15.79
CA ASP A 385 -6.66 5.70 14.55
C ASP A 385 -6.25 4.26 14.83
N VAL A 386 -7.02 3.31 14.28
CA VAL A 386 -6.84 1.88 14.54
C VAL A 386 -5.91 1.20 13.53
N GLY A 387 -5.23 1.99 12.69
CA GLY A 387 -4.14 1.54 11.82
C GLY A 387 -4.56 0.55 10.75
N GLY A 388 -3.59 -0.20 10.24
CA GLY A 388 -3.78 -1.23 9.23
C GLY A 388 -3.66 -2.66 9.78
N GLY A 389 -3.40 -3.61 8.88
CA GLY A 389 -3.23 -5.03 9.21
C GLY A 389 -4.37 -5.93 8.72
N TYR A 390 -5.46 -5.33 8.24
CA TYR A 390 -6.59 -6.04 7.64
C TYR A 390 -6.20 -6.79 6.37
N ALA A 391 -6.63 -8.05 6.28
CA ALA A 391 -6.56 -8.89 5.10
C ALA A 391 -7.97 -9.35 4.71
N HIS A 392 -8.15 -9.89 3.50
CA HIS A 392 -9.47 -10.30 3.03
C HIS A 392 -10.06 -11.47 3.85
N ASP A 393 -9.24 -12.48 4.16
CA ASP A 393 -9.70 -13.79 4.64
C ASP A 393 -10.28 -13.78 6.07
N ASN A 394 -9.74 -12.94 6.95
CA ASN A 394 -10.13 -12.88 8.36
C ASN A 394 -10.77 -11.54 8.76
N PHE A 395 -11.13 -10.70 7.79
CA PHE A 395 -11.64 -9.35 8.03
C PHE A 395 -12.86 -9.32 8.96
N ASP A 396 -13.88 -10.15 8.75
CA ASP A 396 -15.11 -10.09 9.54
C ASP A 396 -14.88 -10.47 11.01
N GLN A 397 -13.93 -11.39 11.26
CA GLN A 397 -13.50 -11.77 12.61
C GLN A 397 -12.80 -10.58 13.30
N ILE A 398 -11.83 -9.96 12.62
CA ILE A 398 -11.14 -8.77 13.11
C ILE A 398 -12.14 -7.65 13.38
N ALA A 399 -13.02 -7.36 12.41
CA ALA A 399 -14.01 -6.29 12.51
C ALA A 399 -14.96 -6.51 13.70
N THR A 400 -15.35 -7.76 13.97
CA THR A 400 -16.19 -8.10 15.12
C THR A 400 -15.49 -7.85 16.45
N VAL A 401 -14.24 -8.29 16.59
CA VAL A 401 -13.44 -8.07 17.81
C VAL A 401 -13.17 -6.57 18.01
N LEU A 402 -12.74 -5.89 16.95
CA LEU A 402 -12.43 -4.46 16.98
C LEU A 402 -13.67 -3.63 17.36
N ARG A 403 -14.83 -3.90 16.75
CA ARG A 403 -16.09 -3.22 17.09
C ARG A 403 -16.46 -3.43 18.55
N GLY A 404 -16.40 -4.67 19.04
CA GLY A 404 -16.69 -4.97 20.46
C GLY A 404 -15.76 -4.21 21.41
N ALA A 405 -14.46 -4.18 21.12
CA ALA A 405 -13.49 -3.45 21.93
C ALA A 405 -13.71 -1.93 21.88
N ILE A 406 -14.05 -1.37 20.71
CA ILE A 406 -14.39 0.05 20.56
C ILE A 406 -15.66 0.39 21.36
N ASP A 407 -16.70 -0.43 21.28
CA ASP A 407 -17.96 -0.17 21.99
C ASP A 407 -17.77 -0.22 23.51
N GLU A 408 -16.89 -1.10 24.00
CA GLU A 408 -16.54 -1.21 25.42
C GLU A 408 -15.67 -0.04 25.92
N GLN A 409 -14.60 0.30 25.18
CA GLN A 409 -13.57 1.24 25.66
C GLN A 409 -13.80 2.70 25.23
N PHE A 410 -14.56 2.90 24.16
CA PHE A 410 -14.85 4.19 23.51
C PHE A 410 -16.35 4.35 23.21
N SER A 411 -17.18 4.14 24.24
CA SER A 411 -18.64 4.18 24.15
C SER A 411 -19.20 5.55 23.74
N ASP A 412 -20.34 5.56 23.05
CA ASP A 412 -21.01 6.81 22.62
C ASP A 412 -21.50 7.67 23.80
N ALA A 413 -21.68 7.07 24.99
CA ALA A 413 -22.03 7.83 26.19
C ALA A 413 -20.90 8.77 26.64
N GLU A 414 -19.64 8.39 26.43
CA GLU A 414 -18.46 9.18 26.82
C GLU A 414 -17.89 9.99 25.65
N PHE A 415 -17.96 9.45 24.43
CA PHE A 415 -17.27 9.99 23.25
C PHE A 415 -18.20 10.35 22.09
N GLY A 416 -19.49 10.03 22.19
CA GLY A 416 -20.46 10.36 21.16
C GLY A 416 -20.83 11.85 21.16
N PRO A 417 -21.64 12.29 20.18
CA PRO A 417 -22.17 13.64 20.14
C PRO A 417 -23.00 13.95 21.39
N SER A 418 -22.69 15.06 22.05
CA SER A 418 -23.41 15.51 23.24
C SER A 418 -23.89 16.94 23.06
N ILE A 419 -25.17 17.19 23.39
CA ILE A 419 -25.76 18.53 23.38
C ILE A 419 -25.32 19.35 24.61
N THR A 420 -24.92 18.66 25.69
CA THR A 420 -24.55 19.28 26.97
C THR A 420 -23.05 19.50 27.13
N SER A 421 -22.22 18.68 26.47
CA SER A 421 -20.77 18.81 26.50
C SER A 421 -20.27 19.66 25.32
N ARG A 422 -19.27 20.51 25.58
CA ARG A 422 -18.52 21.21 24.52
C ARG A 422 -17.41 20.35 23.88
N ARG A 423 -17.26 19.10 24.36
CA ARG A 423 -16.24 18.15 23.89
C ARG A 423 -16.50 17.77 22.42
N ARG A 424 -15.44 17.66 21.63
CA ARG A 424 -15.55 17.12 20.26
C ARG A 424 -15.89 15.61 20.30
N PRO A 425 -16.86 15.14 19.49
CA PRO A 425 -17.11 13.72 19.34
C PRO A 425 -15.87 12.99 18.84
N LEU A 426 -15.69 11.74 19.26
CA LEU A 426 -14.58 10.91 18.78
C LEU A 426 -14.77 10.57 17.32
N SER A 427 -13.75 10.87 16.52
CA SER A 427 -13.58 10.31 15.18
C SER A 427 -12.73 9.05 15.28
N ILE A 428 -13.16 7.98 14.61
CA ILE A 428 -12.39 6.75 14.50
C ILE A 428 -12.03 6.54 13.04
N ILE A 429 -10.74 6.41 12.76
CA ILE A 429 -10.21 6.15 11.42
C ILE A 429 -9.38 4.86 11.43
N ALA A 430 -9.09 4.31 10.26
CA ALA A 430 -8.16 3.20 10.08
C ALA A 430 -7.32 3.40 8.82
N GLU A 431 -6.23 2.65 8.69
CA GLU A 431 -5.27 2.72 7.58
C GLU A 431 -5.22 1.43 6.73
N PRO A 432 -6.35 0.92 6.18
CA PRO A 432 -6.34 -0.29 5.36
C PRO A 432 -5.61 -0.06 4.03
N GLY A 433 -4.58 -0.87 3.77
CA GLY A 433 -3.91 -0.98 2.46
C GLY A 433 -4.32 -2.25 1.74
N ARG A 434 -3.62 -3.37 2.03
CA ARG A 434 -3.79 -4.68 1.39
C ARG A 434 -5.24 -5.12 1.25
N TYR A 435 -6.04 -4.91 2.29
CA TYR A 435 -7.47 -5.21 2.32
C TYR A 435 -8.21 -4.76 1.05
N TYR A 436 -7.95 -3.55 0.57
CA TYR A 436 -8.68 -2.99 -0.58
C TYR A 436 -8.28 -3.57 -1.92
N VAL A 437 -7.00 -3.91 -2.09
CA VAL A 437 -6.40 -4.09 -3.42
C VAL A 437 -5.88 -5.48 -3.69
N GLN A 438 -5.58 -6.29 -2.66
CA GLN A 438 -4.90 -7.57 -2.84
C GLN A 438 -5.57 -8.46 -3.88
N ARG A 439 -6.88 -8.70 -3.74
CA ARG A 439 -7.66 -9.55 -4.65
C ARG A 439 -8.04 -8.87 -5.97
N ALA A 440 -7.88 -7.55 -6.06
CA ALA A 440 -8.31 -6.80 -7.22
C ALA A 440 -7.36 -6.98 -8.41
N PHE A 441 -6.13 -7.45 -8.21
CA PHE A 441 -5.13 -7.59 -9.28
C PHE A 441 -4.71 -9.06 -9.44
N VAL A 442 -4.72 -9.51 -10.68
CA VAL A 442 -4.25 -10.83 -11.10
C VAL A 442 -3.15 -10.64 -12.13
N LEU A 443 -2.03 -11.34 -11.96
CA LEU A 443 -0.85 -11.25 -12.84
C LEU A 443 -0.78 -12.47 -13.75
N ALA A 444 -0.64 -12.25 -15.05
CA ALA A 444 -0.33 -13.28 -16.03
C ALA A 444 1.13 -13.13 -16.51
N THR A 445 1.85 -14.25 -16.58
CA THR A 445 3.26 -14.31 -17.00
C THR A 445 3.46 -15.38 -18.06
N ASN A 446 4.30 -15.09 -19.05
CA ASN A 446 4.65 -16.04 -20.11
C ASN A 446 5.88 -16.86 -19.72
N ILE A 447 5.88 -18.16 -20.01
CA ILE A 447 7.05 -19.04 -19.87
C ILE A 447 8.00 -18.78 -21.03
N ILE A 448 9.10 -18.08 -20.79
CA ILE A 448 10.07 -17.71 -21.83
C ILE A 448 11.19 -18.74 -22.00
N ALA A 449 11.42 -19.61 -21.02
CA ALA A 449 12.38 -20.70 -21.15
C ALA A 449 12.00 -21.89 -20.26
N ARG A 450 12.48 -23.08 -20.65
CA ARG A 450 12.34 -24.32 -19.90
C ARG A 450 13.67 -25.08 -19.91
N ARG A 451 14.06 -25.67 -18.77
CA ARG A 451 15.19 -26.60 -18.66
C ARG A 451 14.73 -27.89 -17.99
N ASP A 452 14.98 -29.02 -18.64
CA ASP A 452 14.80 -30.33 -17.99
C ASP A 452 16.00 -30.58 -17.06
N GLY A 453 15.72 -30.95 -15.81
CA GLY A 453 16.72 -31.21 -14.76
C GLY A 453 17.26 -32.64 -14.76
N ARG A 454 16.92 -33.45 -15.77
CA ARG A 454 17.58 -34.75 -15.98
C ARG A 454 18.97 -34.44 -16.53
N ARG A 455 20.01 -34.63 -15.72
CA ARG A 455 21.39 -34.64 -16.23
C ARG A 455 21.43 -35.63 -17.39
N SER A 456 21.96 -35.19 -18.53
CA SER A 456 22.40 -36.10 -19.59
C SER A 456 23.34 -37.11 -18.94
N SER A 457 23.08 -38.39 -19.11
CA SER A 457 23.93 -39.49 -18.65
C SER A 457 25.30 -39.54 -19.36
N GLU A 458 25.74 -38.43 -19.95
CA GLU A 458 26.98 -38.27 -20.71
C GLU A 458 27.99 -37.37 -19.98
N ASP A 459 27.60 -36.70 -18.90
CA ASP A 459 28.46 -35.73 -18.18
C ASP A 459 29.12 -36.29 -16.90
N ASP A 460 28.87 -37.57 -16.53
CA ASP A 460 29.36 -38.19 -15.28
C ASP A 460 30.64 -39.05 -15.47
N GLU A 461 31.37 -38.96 -16.59
CA GLU A 461 32.56 -39.82 -16.83
C GLU A 461 33.91 -39.25 -16.34
N TYR A 462 33.93 -38.11 -15.65
CA TYR A 462 35.17 -37.52 -15.13
C TYR A 462 34.96 -36.82 -13.79
N ASP A 463 34.91 -37.57 -12.67
CA ASP A 463 35.40 -37.12 -11.36
C ASP A 463 35.17 -38.22 -10.28
N ASP A 464 35.85 -39.36 -10.45
CA ASP A 464 36.11 -40.29 -9.34
C ASP A 464 37.63 -40.60 -9.36
N GLU A 465 38.44 -39.72 -8.78
CA GLU A 465 39.76 -40.10 -8.27
C GLU A 465 39.68 -40.16 -6.73
N GLU A 466 39.98 -41.35 -6.23
CA GLU A 466 39.84 -41.85 -4.86
C GLU A 466 40.70 -41.08 -3.84
N GLU A 467 40.13 -40.71 -2.69
CA GLU A 467 40.90 -40.54 -1.45
C GLU A 467 40.70 -41.79 -0.56
N GLU A 468 41.78 -42.57 -0.40
CA GLU A 468 41.87 -43.72 0.50
C GLU A 468 41.99 -43.26 1.97
N ASP A 469 41.05 -43.67 2.83
CA ASP A 469 41.14 -43.46 4.29
C ASP A 469 41.96 -44.57 4.99
N GLU A 470 42.94 -44.14 5.80
CA GLU A 470 43.80 -44.97 6.65
C GLU A 470 43.03 -45.70 7.79
N VAL A 471 43.37 -46.97 7.98
CA VAL A 471 42.81 -47.88 9.01
C VAL A 471 43.48 -47.68 10.38
N VAL A 472 42.68 -47.51 11.45
CA VAL A 472 43.12 -47.68 12.86
C VAL A 472 42.15 -48.61 13.62
N PRO A 473 42.62 -49.59 14.43
CA PRO A 473 41.78 -50.67 14.94
C PRO A 473 41.14 -50.41 16.32
N GLN A 474 40.10 -51.22 16.56
CA GLN A 474 39.05 -51.25 17.58
C GLN A 474 39.48 -51.39 19.05
N GLU A 475 38.64 -50.88 19.97
CA GLU A 475 38.38 -51.50 21.28
C GLU A 475 36.86 -51.48 21.62
N GLU A 476 36.44 -52.53 22.32
CA GLU A 476 35.06 -52.97 22.60
C GLU A 476 34.38 -52.22 23.76
N GLY A 477 33.04 -52.11 23.76
CA GLY A 477 32.31 -51.80 25.00
C GLY A 477 30.83 -51.38 24.90
N THR A 478 29.94 -52.37 25.03
CA THR A 478 28.63 -52.33 25.71
C THR A 478 27.39 -51.65 25.09
N ALA A 479 26.34 -52.50 25.02
CA ALA A 479 24.92 -52.27 25.34
C ALA A 479 23.99 -51.61 24.31
N ALA A 480 22.95 -52.39 24.00
CA ALA A 480 21.83 -52.16 23.10
C ALA A 480 21.05 -50.86 23.31
N GLU A 481 20.67 -50.23 22.19
CA GLU A 481 19.44 -49.44 22.02
C GLU A 481 18.91 -49.60 20.57
N PRO A 482 17.60 -49.38 20.35
CA PRO A 482 16.81 -50.10 19.35
C PRO A 482 16.92 -49.52 17.93
N THR A 483 16.63 -50.39 16.95
CA THR A 483 16.39 -50.04 15.55
C THR A 483 15.44 -48.85 15.42
N LYS A 484 15.95 -47.73 14.93
CA LYS A 484 15.14 -46.72 14.27
C LYS A 484 15.30 -46.93 12.77
N GLU A 485 14.21 -47.39 12.16
CA GLU A 485 13.92 -47.12 10.76
C GLU A 485 13.76 -45.60 10.64
N ASP A 486 14.86 -44.89 10.43
CA ASP A 486 14.79 -43.50 9.99
C ASP A 486 14.64 -43.54 8.47
N GLY A 487 13.38 -43.52 8.02
CA GLY A 487 13.03 -43.13 6.66
C GLY A 487 13.46 -41.70 6.45
N GLU A 488 14.65 -41.50 5.87
CA GLU A 488 15.13 -40.21 5.42
C GLU A 488 14.14 -39.67 4.38
N ASN A 489 13.43 -38.61 4.73
CA ASN A 489 12.67 -37.80 3.79
C ASN A 489 13.67 -37.19 2.78
N GLU A 490 13.90 -37.87 1.65
CA GLU A 490 14.52 -37.24 0.50
C GLU A 490 13.66 -36.03 0.12
N GLN A 491 14.19 -34.83 0.38
CA GLN A 491 13.53 -33.58 0.05
C GLN A 491 13.33 -33.54 -1.47
N GLU A 492 12.09 -33.67 -1.94
CA GLU A 492 11.77 -33.82 -3.36
C GLU A 492 12.33 -32.63 -4.17
N LYS A 493 13.30 -32.90 -5.04
CA LYS A 493 13.98 -31.86 -5.84
C LYS A 493 13.19 -31.55 -7.11
N PRO A 494 13.18 -30.29 -7.58
CA PRO A 494 12.53 -29.94 -8.84
C PRO A 494 13.18 -30.67 -10.02
N LYS A 495 12.35 -31.27 -10.89
CA LYS A 495 12.77 -32.01 -12.09
C LYS A 495 12.84 -31.13 -13.33
N VAL A 496 12.14 -30.00 -13.33
CA VAL A 496 12.08 -29.05 -14.44
C VAL A 496 12.19 -27.62 -13.90
N MET A 497 12.84 -26.74 -14.64
CA MET A 497 12.93 -25.31 -14.35
C MET A 497 12.17 -24.54 -15.42
N TYR A 498 11.22 -23.71 -15.01
CA TYR A 498 10.52 -22.75 -15.88
C TYR A 498 11.01 -21.34 -15.58
N TYR A 499 11.30 -20.57 -16.63
CA TYR A 499 11.65 -19.16 -16.54
C TYR A 499 10.50 -18.37 -17.13
N GLN A 500 10.04 -17.35 -16.42
CA GLN A 500 8.96 -16.48 -16.84
C GLN A 500 9.40 -15.03 -16.93
N ASN A 501 8.62 -14.20 -17.60
CA ASN A 501 8.96 -12.82 -17.91
C ASN A 501 8.62 -11.76 -16.83
N ASP A 502 8.35 -12.19 -15.59
CA ASP A 502 8.26 -11.33 -14.41
C ASP A 502 8.87 -12.06 -13.19
N GLY A 503 9.49 -11.32 -12.27
CA GLY A 503 10.36 -11.89 -11.23
C GLY A 503 10.44 -11.05 -9.96
N VAL A 504 11.37 -11.42 -9.08
CA VAL A 504 11.51 -10.85 -7.72
C VAL A 504 11.91 -9.37 -7.72
N TYR A 505 12.46 -8.87 -8.83
CA TYR A 505 12.81 -7.47 -9.01
C TYR A 505 11.67 -6.59 -9.52
N ALA A 506 10.58 -7.21 -10.00
CA ALA A 506 9.39 -6.57 -10.51
C ALA A 506 8.19 -6.93 -9.64
N SER A 507 7.19 -7.68 -10.12
CA SER A 507 5.94 -7.89 -9.36
C SER A 507 6.09 -8.83 -8.17
N PHE A 508 7.08 -9.73 -8.20
CA PHE A 508 7.32 -10.70 -7.13
C PHE A 508 8.28 -10.19 -6.04
N ASN A 509 8.60 -8.90 -6.02
CA ASN A 509 9.34 -8.30 -4.90
C ASN A 509 8.63 -8.50 -3.54
N CYS A 510 7.31 -8.73 -3.58
CA CYS A 510 6.49 -9.08 -2.42
C CYS A 510 6.95 -10.37 -1.71
N LEU A 511 7.64 -11.29 -2.39
CA LEU A 511 8.23 -12.48 -1.76
C LEU A 511 9.33 -12.08 -0.76
N LEU A 512 10.11 -11.05 -1.09
CA LEU A 512 11.24 -10.58 -0.30
C LEU A 512 10.80 -9.56 0.77
N PHE A 513 10.00 -8.57 0.38
CA PHE A 513 9.69 -7.42 1.24
C PHE A 513 8.40 -7.57 2.03
N ASP A 514 7.48 -8.39 1.54
CA ASP A 514 6.14 -8.55 2.12
C ASP A 514 5.87 -9.98 2.63
N HIS A 515 6.86 -10.87 2.46
CA HIS A 515 6.79 -12.30 2.78
C HIS A 515 5.55 -12.99 2.19
N ALA A 516 5.11 -12.53 1.01
CA ALA A 516 3.99 -13.10 0.31
C ALA A 516 4.28 -14.56 -0.09
N VAL A 517 3.25 -15.39 -0.09
CA VAL A 517 3.31 -16.74 -0.66
C VAL A 517 2.45 -16.76 -1.90
N VAL A 518 3.08 -16.98 -3.05
CA VAL A 518 2.41 -17.07 -4.34
C VAL A 518 2.33 -18.52 -4.80
N HIS A 519 1.32 -18.81 -5.60
CA HIS A 519 1.06 -20.13 -6.15
C HIS A 519 0.78 -20.01 -7.65
N PRO A 520 1.65 -20.55 -8.52
CA PRO A 520 1.41 -20.51 -9.96
C PRO A 520 0.19 -21.38 -10.32
N ARG A 521 -0.66 -20.85 -11.19
CA ARG A 521 -1.75 -21.59 -11.83
C ARG A 521 -1.53 -21.60 -13.34
N VAL A 522 -1.96 -22.66 -13.99
CA VAL A 522 -1.84 -22.77 -15.44
C VAL A 522 -2.91 -21.93 -16.11
N LEU A 523 -2.50 -20.94 -16.90
CA LEU A 523 -3.40 -20.12 -17.70
C LEU A 523 -3.63 -20.73 -19.08
N THR A 524 -2.53 -21.11 -19.74
CA THR A 524 -2.57 -21.91 -20.97
C THR A 524 -1.75 -23.18 -20.84
N LEU A 525 -2.18 -24.23 -21.52
CA LEU A 525 -1.45 -25.48 -21.68
C LEU A 525 -1.43 -25.81 -23.16
N GLN A 526 -0.22 -25.99 -23.74
CA GLN A 526 -0.05 -26.22 -25.17
C GLN A 526 -0.75 -25.15 -26.02
N ARG A 527 -0.61 -23.88 -25.61
CA ARG A 527 -1.22 -22.69 -26.22
C ARG A 527 -2.75 -22.64 -26.14
N GLN A 528 -3.40 -23.56 -25.44
CA GLN A 528 -4.84 -23.54 -25.23
C GLN A 528 -5.17 -22.98 -23.86
N PHE A 529 -6.14 -22.07 -23.80
CA PHE A 529 -6.64 -21.53 -22.53
C PHE A 529 -7.33 -22.62 -21.71
N VAL A 530 -6.81 -22.89 -20.50
CA VAL A 530 -7.31 -23.94 -19.59
C VAL A 530 -7.66 -23.42 -18.20
N TYR A 531 -7.45 -22.13 -17.93
CA TYR A 531 -7.71 -21.53 -16.62
C TYR A 531 -9.16 -21.67 -16.19
N ASN A 532 -9.34 -22.11 -14.94
CA ASN A 532 -10.62 -22.12 -14.26
C ASN A 532 -10.40 -21.60 -12.84
N GLU A 533 -10.89 -20.40 -12.56
CA GLU A 533 -10.72 -19.68 -11.30
C GLU A 533 -11.14 -20.47 -10.05
N THR A 534 -12.09 -21.40 -10.16
CA THR A 534 -12.60 -22.19 -9.04
C THR A 534 -11.65 -23.29 -8.56
N LEU A 535 -10.69 -23.72 -9.38
CA LEU A 535 -9.77 -24.80 -9.03
C LEU A 535 -8.57 -24.27 -8.22
N PRO A 536 -8.13 -24.92 -7.13
CA PRO A 536 -6.93 -24.50 -6.42
C PRO A 536 -5.68 -24.61 -7.30
N ALA A 537 -4.63 -23.87 -6.96
CA ALA A 537 -3.32 -24.09 -7.59
C ALA A 537 -2.84 -25.53 -7.32
N PRO A 538 -2.22 -26.21 -8.30
CA PRO A 538 -1.82 -27.59 -8.10
C PRO A 538 -0.82 -27.73 -6.94
N GLY A 539 -1.00 -28.76 -6.11
CA GLY A 539 -0.14 -29.01 -4.93
C GLY A 539 -0.49 -28.18 -3.69
N VAL A 540 -1.52 -27.33 -3.73
CA VAL A 540 -2.06 -26.67 -2.53
C VAL A 540 -3.16 -27.55 -1.92
N PRO A 541 -3.08 -27.98 -0.64
CA PRO A 541 -4.13 -28.77 -0.01
C PRO A 541 -5.47 -28.00 -0.02
N GLU A 542 -6.54 -28.65 -0.49
CA GLU A 542 -7.89 -28.08 -0.38
C GLU A 542 -8.26 -27.85 1.09
N LYS A 543 -8.87 -26.70 1.40
CA LYS A 543 -9.46 -26.46 2.74
C LYS A 543 -10.78 -27.22 2.97
N SER A 544 -11.29 -27.99 2.00
CA SER A 544 -12.37 -28.95 2.18
C SER A 544 -12.46 -29.85 0.95
N PRO A 545 -12.63 -31.18 1.09
CA PRO A 545 -12.62 -32.08 -0.05
C PRO A 545 -13.97 -32.03 -0.77
N LEU A 546 -13.96 -31.74 -2.07
CA LEU A 546 -15.05 -32.18 -2.95
C LEU A 546 -14.51 -33.16 -4.00
N PRO A 547 -15.33 -34.18 -4.33
CA PRO A 547 -14.84 -35.41 -4.91
C PRO A 547 -14.50 -35.20 -6.38
N ILE A 548 -13.25 -35.46 -6.75
CA ILE A 548 -12.93 -35.89 -8.10
C ILE A 548 -13.69 -37.22 -8.28
N PRO A 549 -14.61 -37.35 -9.25
CA PRO A 549 -15.25 -38.62 -9.50
C PRO A 549 -14.17 -39.63 -9.94
N PRO A 550 -14.04 -40.78 -9.28
CA PRO A 550 -13.23 -41.86 -9.83
C PRO A 550 -13.96 -42.41 -11.06
N ASP A 551 -13.18 -42.59 -12.13
CA ASP A 551 -13.46 -43.48 -13.24
C ASP A 551 -14.48 -43.00 -14.29
N SER A 552 -13.99 -42.18 -15.23
CA SER A 552 -14.44 -42.30 -16.62
C SER A 552 -13.35 -41.95 -17.63
N VAL A 553 -12.27 -42.72 -17.73
CA VAL A 553 -11.72 -43.04 -19.07
C VAL A 553 -11.01 -44.39 -19.04
N ALA A 554 -11.42 -45.23 -19.98
CA ALA A 554 -10.89 -46.54 -20.25
C ALA A 554 -9.43 -46.50 -20.74
N SER A 555 -8.70 -47.58 -20.43
CA SER A 555 -7.48 -48.10 -21.07
C SER A 555 -6.82 -47.21 -22.15
N ALA A 556 -5.75 -46.51 -21.76
CA ALA A 556 -4.73 -46.01 -22.68
C ALA A 556 -3.40 -46.71 -22.38
N SER A 557 -2.71 -47.11 -23.45
CA SER A 557 -1.43 -47.81 -23.47
C SER A 557 -0.29 -47.04 -22.80
N GLU A 558 0.63 -47.75 -22.15
CA GLU A 558 1.79 -47.26 -21.36
C GLU A 558 2.89 -46.52 -22.16
N THR A 559 2.56 -45.83 -23.26
CA THR A 559 3.56 -45.14 -24.11
C THR A 559 3.28 -43.67 -24.42
N GLU A 560 2.20 -43.08 -23.89
CA GLU A 560 1.97 -41.62 -23.95
C GLU A 560 2.04 -41.03 -22.54
N THR A 561 2.96 -40.09 -22.34
CA THR A 561 3.04 -39.32 -21.09
C THR A 561 1.81 -38.41 -21.00
N ASP A 562 0.95 -38.64 -20.01
CA ASP A 562 -0.22 -37.79 -19.73
C ASP A 562 0.22 -36.33 -19.52
N PRO A 563 -0.16 -35.38 -20.40
CA PRO A 563 0.28 -33.99 -20.32
C PRO A 563 -0.25 -33.27 -19.08
N LEU A 564 -1.34 -33.75 -18.47
CA LEU A 564 -1.92 -33.19 -17.25
C LEU A 564 -1.24 -33.71 -15.98
N LYS A 565 -0.43 -34.77 -16.09
CA LYS A 565 0.31 -35.32 -14.96
C LYS A 565 1.22 -34.26 -14.37
N LEU A 566 1.05 -33.96 -13.09
CA LEU A 566 1.88 -33.00 -12.38
C LEU A 566 3.31 -33.52 -12.21
N GLN A 567 4.28 -32.61 -12.25
CA GLN A 567 5.68 -32.88 -11.94
C GLN A 567 6.26 -31.77 -11.03
N PRO A 568 7.19 -32.12 -10.12
CA PRO A 568 7.89 -31.14 -9.32
C PRO A 568 8.78 -30.27 -10.20
N CYS A 569 8.68 -28.96 -10.04
CA CYS A 569 9.40 -27.96 -10.83
C CYS A 569 9.73 -26.73 -10.00
N SER A 570 10.64 -25.91 -10.51
CA SER A 570 10.96 -24.59 -9.97
C SER A 570 10.59 -23.51 -10.98
N VAL A 571 10.13 -22.35 -10.50
CA VAL A 571 9.74 -21.19 -11.32
C VAL A 571 10.65 -20.00 -11.02
N TRP A 572 11.23 -19.44 -12.05
CA TRP A 572 12.27 -18.40 -12.00
C TRP A 572 11.83 -17.17 -12.78
N GLY A 573 12.26 -16.01 -12.33
CA GLY A 573 12.10 -14.77 -13.08
C GLY A 573 13.12 -14.62 -14.22
N PRO A 574 13.04 -13.51 -14.97
CA PRO A 574 13.78 -13.29 -16.21
C PRO A 574 15.18 -12.70 -16.02
N THR A 575 15.56 -12.30 -14.80
CA THR A 575 16.82 -11.58 -14.60
C THR A 575 18.03 -12.50 -14.64
N CYS A 576 19.22 -11.90 -14.75
CA CYS A 576 20.49 -12.62 -14.71
C CYS A 576 20.93 -12.99 -13.29
N ASP A 577 20.09 -12.71 -12.28
CA ASP A 577 20.41 -12.93 -10.88
C ASP A 577 19.85 -14.26 -10.39
N SER A 578 20.70 -15.07 -9.76
CA SER A 578 20.34 -16.36 -9.17
C SER A 578 19.34 -16.28 -8.01
N ILE A 579 19.10 -15.10 -7.42
CA ILE A 579 18.05 -14.96 -6.39
C ILE A 579 16.65 -14.75 -6.98
N ASP A 580 16.55 -14.59 -8.30
CA ASP A 580 15.29 -14.39 -9.03
C ASP A 580 14.51 -15.70 -9.19
N CYS A 581 14.20 -16.31 -8.05
CA CYS A 581 13.43 -17.54 -7.93
C CYS A 581 12.06 -17.19 -7.33
N VAL A 582 11.01 -17.33 -8.14
CA VAL A 582 9.62 -17.07 -7.75
C VAL A 582 9.06 -18.23 -6.91
N LYS A 583 9.42 -19.47 -7.24
CA LYS A 583 8.99 -20.66 -6.50
C LYS A 583 10.03 -21.77 -6.61
N GLU A 584 10.65 -22.13 -5.49
CA GLU A 584 11.66 -23.19 -5.45
C GLU A 584 11.09 -24.58 -5.76
N LEU A 585 9.87 -24.85 -5.27
CA LEU A 585 9.14 -26.09 -5.53
C LEU A 585 7.65 -25.81 -5.78
N ALA A 586 7.20 -26.16 -6.98
CA ALA A 586 5.83 -26.15 -7.44
C ALA A 586 5.51 -27.49 -8.13
N TYR A 587 4.23 -27.82 -8.24
CA TYR A 587 3.77 -28.95 -9.05
C TYR A 587 3.01 -28.39 -10.24
N LEU A 588 3.50 -28.63 -11.45
CA LEU A 588 2.87 -28.14 -12.67
C LEU A 588 2.76 -29.28 -13.71
N PRO A 589 1.81 -29.21 -14.68
CA PRO A 589 1.63 -30.25 -15.68
C PRO A 589 2.89 -30.52 -16.52
N GLN A 590 3.07 -31.79 -16.93
CA GLN A 590 4.16 -32.21 -17.79
C GLN A 590 4.11 -31.61 -19.20
N GLY A 591 2.91 -31.31 -19.68
CA GLY A 591 2.67 -30.72 -20.99
C GLY A 591 2.91 -29.20 -21.08
N LEU A 592 3.42 -28.54 -20.02
CA LEU A 592 3.78 -27.13 -20.10
C LEU A 592 4.97 -26.90 -21.02
N GLU A 593 4.81 -25.95 -21.94
CA GLU A 593 5.79 -25.63 -22.97
C GLU A 593 6.24 -24.16 -22.90
N VAL A 594 7.32 -23.84 -23.62
CA VAL A 594 7.74 -22.45 -23.79
C VAL A 594 6.62 -21.70 -24.53
N GLY A 595 6.28 -20.56 -23.97
CA GLY A 595 5.27 -19.64 -24.39
C GLY A 595 3.84 -19.99 -23.94
N ASP A 596 3.68 -21.02 -23.10
CA ASP A 596 2.50 -21.13 -22.24
C ASP A 596 2.50 -20.05 -21.15
N TRP A 597 1.33 -19.80 -20.58
CA TRP A 597 1.13 -18.77 -19.58
C TRP A 597 0.80 -19.35 -18.21
N LEU A 598 1.35 -18.70 -17.18
CA LEU A 598 0.97 -18.88 -15.78
C LEU A 598 0.17 -17.67 -15.30
N VAL A 599 -0.66 -17.87 -14.29
CA VAL A 599 -1.44 -16.82 -13.64
C VAL A 599 -1.31 -16.90 -12.12
N TYR A 600 -1.27 -15.71 -11.50
CA TYR A 600 -1.09 -15.51 -10.07
C TYR A 600 -2.17 -14.58 -9.54
N ASP A 601 -3.04 -15.13 -8.71
CA ASP A 601 -4.09 -14.38 -8.02
C ASP A 601 -3.52 -13.56 -6.85
N ASN A 602 -4.33 -12.61 -6.37
CA ASN A 602 -4.04 -11.86 -5.13
C ASN A 602 -2.78 -10.99 -5.18
N MET A 603 -2.43 -10.47 -6.36
CA MET A 603 -1.18 -9.77 -6.64
C MET A 603 -1.30 -8.24 -6.55
N GLY A 604 -2.29 -7.69 -5.83
CA GLY A 604 -2.55 -6.25 -5.81
C GLY A 604 -1.95 -5.45 -4.65
N GLY A 605 -1.44 -6.10 -3.61
CA GLY A 605 -0.85 -5.42 -2.45
C GLY A 605 0.65 -5.63 -2.38
N TYR A 606 1.42 -4.53 -2.31
CA TYR A 606 2.88 -4.54 -2.17
C TYR A 606 3.63 -5.26 -3.30
N THR A 607 3.10 -5.16 -4.53
CA THR A 607 3.70 -5.70 -5.76
C THR A 607 4.21 -4.54 -6.62
N LEU A 608 3.37 -3.98 -7.49
CA LEU A 608 3.70 -2.91 -8.42
C LEU A 608 4.37 -1.69 -7.77
N CYS A 609 3.99 -1.35 -6.54
CA CYS A 609 4.50 -0.15 -5.84
C CYS A 609 6.01 -0.19 -5.55
N ALA A 610 6.62 -1.37 -5.57
CA ALA A 610 8.04 -1.59 -5.31
C ALA A 610 8.76 -2.30 -6.47
N ALA A 611 8.08 -2.46 -7.62
CA ALA A 611 8.67 -3.00 -8.82
C ALA A 611 9.76 -2.05 -9.35
N SER A 612 10.87 -2.64 -9.81
CA SER A 612 11.99 -1.93 -10.43
C SER A 612 12.14 -2.35 -11.89
N SER A 613 13.00 -1.62 -12.62
CA SER A 613 13.42 -1.99 -13.98
C SER A 613 14.84 -2.57 -13.99
N PHE A 614 15.20 -3.36 -12.97
CA PHE A 614 16.48 -4.06 -12.95
C PHE A 614 16.65 -4.92 -14.22
N ASN A 615 17.89 -5.01 -14.72
CA ASN A 615 18.20 -5.55 -16.06
C ASN A 615 17.53 -4.84 -17.26
N GLY A 616 16.94 -3.66 -17.06
CA GLY A 616 16.25 -2.91 -18.12
C GLY A 616 14.89 -3.51 -18.51
N LEU A 617 14.38 -4.46 -17.72
CA LEU A 617 13.08 -5.09 -17.95
C LEU A 617 11.96 -4.14 -17.55
N ARG A 618 10.92 -4.09 -18.40
CA ARG A 618 9.77 -3.22 -18.16
C ARG A 618 8.87 -3.83 -17.08
N PRO A 619 8.37 -3.02 -16.12
CA PRO A 619 7.31 -3.46 -15.22
C PRO A 619 6.06 -3.87 -15.99
N SER A 620 5.36 -4.88 -15.48
CA SER A 620 4.12 -5.41 -16.07
C SER A 620 3.03 -4.34 -16.15
N GLU A 621 2.41 -4.23 -17.32
CA GLU A 621 1.35 -3.25 -17.57
C GLU A 621 0.03 -3.65 -16.91
N VAL A 622 -0.81 -2.67 -16.59
CA VAL A 622 -2.11 -2.91 -15.95
C VAL A 622 -3.24 -2.66 -16.94
N ARG A 623 -4.05 -3.68 -17.17
CA ARG A 623 -5.33 -3.60 -17.87
C ARG A 623 -6.46 -3.58 -16.86
N TYR A 624 -7.38 -2.63 -16.97
CA TYR A 624 -8.45 -2.43 -16.00
C TYR A 624 -9.76 -3.02 -16.49
N THR A 625 -10.53 -3.59 -15.57
CA THR A 625 -11.89 -4.05 -15.83
C THR A 625 -12.82 -3.71 -14.68
N PHE A 626 -14.12 -3.73 -14.96
CA PHE A 626 -15.19 -3.80 -13.97
C PHE A 626 -16.20 -4.86 -14.44
N GLY A 627 -16.76 -5.63 -13.51
CA GLY A 627 -17.63 -6.75 -13.84
C GLY A 627 -17.21 -8.06 -13.20
N GLY A 628 -18.17 -8.99 -13.20
CA GLY A 628 -18.07 -10.34 -12.67
C GLY A 628 -18.85 -11.29 -13.57
N GLU A 629 -18.94 -12.55 -13.18
CA GLU A 629 -19.66 -13.56 -13.97
C GLU A 629 -21.18 -13.38 -13.92
N GLU A 630 -21.71 -12.65 -12.93
CA GLU A 630 -23.14 -12.34 -12.77
C GLU A 630 -23.38 -10.82 -12.71
N GLU A 631 -24.13 -10.28 -13.69
CA GLU A 631 -24.27 -8.83 -13.94
C GLU A 631 -25.05 -8.04 -12.86
N GLU A 632 -25.79 -8.69 -11.96
CA GLU A 632 -26.69 -8.01 -11.01
C GLU A 632 -26.13 -7.81 -9.59
N GLU A 633 -24.98 -8.37 -9.23
CA GLU A 633 -24.35 -8.17 -7.90
C GLU A 633 -22.94 -7.55 -7.93
N ASP A 634 -22.36 -7.29 -9.11
CA ASP A 634 -20.93 -7.04 -9.22
C ASP A 634 -20.46 -5.62 -8.81
N GLY A 635 -21.35 -4.62 -8.66
CA GLY A 635 -20.95 -3.23 -8.39
C GLY A 635 -20.34 -2.50 -9.61
N ALA A 636 -20.29 -3.19 -10.75
CA ALA A 636 -19.85 -2.70 -12.06
C ALA A 636 -20.48 -1.36 -12.47
N ARG A 637 -21.80 -1.24 -12.28
CA ARG A 637 -22.59 -0.05 -12.63
C ARG A 637 -22.14 1.15 -11.81
N GLU A 638 -21.96 0.94 -10.51
CA GLU A 638 -21.54 1.95 -9.55
C GLU A 638 -20.11 2.39 -9.82
N VAL A 639 -19.19 1.45 -10.07
CA VAL A 639 -17.81 1.77 -10.48
C VAL A 639 -17.80 2.64 -11.74
N ARG A 640 -18.57 2.25 -12.76
CA ARG A 640 -18.67 3.03 -14.01
C ARG A 640 -19.19 4.44 -13.74
N ALA A 641 -20.27 4.58 -12.97
CA ALA A 641 -20.85 5.88 -12.64
C ALA A 641 -19.90 6.79 -11.85
N LEU A 642 -19.19 6.23 -10.86
CA LEU A 642 -18.23 6.96 -10.02
C LEU A 642 -17.03 7.44 -10.83
N LEU A 643 -16.53 6.63 -11.77
CA LEU A 643 -15.35 6.98 -12.56
C LEU A 643 -15.67 7.84 -13.79
N SER A 644 -16.88 7.76 -14.35
CA SER A 644 -17.29 8.61 -15.47
C SER A 644 -17.59 10.07 -15.07
N GLY A 645 -17.56 10.40 -13.79
CA GLY A 645 -17.88 11.74 -13.28
C GLY A 645 -19.37 12.09 -13.38
N SER A 646 -20.24 11.07 -13.46
CA SER A 646 -21.70 11.24 -13.60
C SER A 646 -22.46 11.17 -12.26
N GLY A 647 -21.74 11.26 -11.13
CA GLY A 647 -22.27 11.09 -9.76
C GLY A 647 -22.45 12.40 -9.01
#